data_AF-A0A517Q9J7-F1
#
_entry.id   AF-A0A517Q9J7-F1
#
_cell.length_a   1.000
_cell.length_b   1.000
_cell.length_c   1.000
_cell.angle_alpha   90.00
_cell.angle_beta   90.00
_cell.angle_gamma   90.00
#
_symmetry.space_group_name_H-M   'P 1'
#
loop_
_entity.id
_entity.type
_entity.pdbx_description
1 polymer ?
#
loop_
_entity_poly.entity_id
_entity_poly.type
_entity_poly.pdbx_seq_one_letter_code
_entity_poly.pdbx_strand_id
1 'polypeptide(L)'
;MHVRRQIVSLWFLMLLLFPLQVGAAETEAPLVAQTPEALAIKGLRGFYTNLQQNKDGTVRLVRLSKPHVTPEKVAHLAQFHQLDYLALVCPQLGDEVLPHIQNLTNLDTLLLSESRVTDAGLKNLKKLSRLERLYLDQTQITDEGLQQLSQLQQLKVLSLRNTKITDQGLAHLTGLKQLEVLLLSGTQVSDAGFASLSELQQLKTLYLARTQVTGTRLSELQLPALEHLCLNRCPLVPTAADSLAKLTSLKGLEVYHTGLNSQALSVLRKQLAKTNVFADEESAAATLAALNDLQQQTTVAEQPVLAPIRERIKAGEKLVPDFQQHVIPLLGRLGCNSRNCHGSFQGRGGFQLSMFGYDFKLDHDNLLERINKEKPKDSLVLNKPTSEDEHEGGLRLPPGGWEQQLLHDWIAAGAASVSADGPRFVRLDVTPRQIVFKKKGESAALKAIAVWSDGTREDVTCLTRFESKDDSVAEVTPEGLIQAKAPGDTYVISYYDNGIFSTQVLQPVREYQPGEYPEVSTPTVVDRHVLAKLQKLGIQPSGLCTDEEFLRRVSLDMTGTLPTPDEIRDFLKDPSTEKRSQKIEELLARPGYVAWWSLKLSDLTGSNAGYLGGTEMAQPVAGQWNAWIRRRVEDNVGWDKIVAGIILGTSRLPGQTFEEFMAQQSEFTSIKDRADFTALDNSMPHYWARSNMTVPSDKALAFGYTFLGMRLDCAQCHKHPFDEWSQQDFKQFTEFFTRIKFGVPPDAQVLHEQTRNMLGVPVKLNTAALRRQSYLRIAAEGRPIPWREVYIEPAKGKEQIAKLLGGEELDISQMQDPREVLMAWMLKEPNHYFAKAFVNRIWAHYFNVGIINPPDDLNQANPPSNKALLDYLVAGFIESGYDMKWLHRTIANSRTYQLSWRPNPTNRKDTRNFSHAVLRRLPAEVAIDAIQQATAGEKKLQQHVSKMDGRKITQHPLSFQARSIDFSLLVFGKPLRTTNCDCERQDEPTLLQSLYVRNDAEMLSQLTRPDGWITEVKQKILDEAARKELVREAYLRTLSRLPEESELKDSLEYLQSTKTIQEGLQDLMWALLNTQEFITNH
;
A
#
# COMPACT_ATOMS: atom_id res chain seq x y z
N MET A 1 49.52 16.47 -12.60
CA MET A 1 49.83 17.82 -12.06
C MET A 1 49.39 18.84 -13.10
N HIS A 2 48.71 19.91 -12.68
CA HIS A 2 48.05 20.96 -13.50
C HIS A 2 46.92 20.38 -14.40
N VAL A 3 45.63 20.55 -14.12
CA VAL A 3 44.91 21.79 -13.85
C VAL A 3 43.73 21.49 -12.90
N ARG A 4 43.94 21.73 -11.60
CA ARG A 4 42.89 21.87 -10.58
C ARG A 4 42.75 23.37 -10.32
N ARG A 5 41.98 24.08 -11.16
CA ARG A 5 41.46 25.45 -10.98
C ARG A 5 40.86 25.92 -12.30
N GLN A 6 39.55 25.75 -12.47
CA GLN A 6 38.62 26.51 -13.31
C GLN A 6 37.43 25.61 -13.63
N ILE A 7 36.35 25.77 -12.85
CA ILE A 7 34.91 25.64 -13.20
C ILE A 7 34.17 26.04 -11.90
N VAL A 8 34.21 27.34 -11.62
CA VAL A 8 33.29 28.06 -10.72
C VAL A 8 32.85 29.29 -11.51
N SER A 9 32.33 29.11 -12.72
CA SER A 9 31.98 30.25 -13.61
C SER A 9 31.04 29.84 -14.74
N LEU A 10 29.97 29.08 -14.45
CA LEU A 10 28.93 28.72 -15.45
C LEU A 10 27.53 28.73 -14.83
N TRP A 11 27.28 29.69 -13.94
CA TRP A 11 25.95 30.05 -13.41
C TRP A 11 25.55 31.49 -13.81
N PHE A 12 26.28 32.09 -14.75
CA PHE A 12 26.14 33.49 -15.16
C PHE A 12 26.02 33.59 -16.69
N LEU A 13 24.98 33.01 -17.31
CA LEU A 13 24.64 33.35 -18.71
C LEU A 13 23.23 32.88 -19.11
N MET A 14 22.19 33.29 -18.36
CA MET A 14 20.80 33.08 -18.81
C MET A 14 19.90 34.29 -18.54
N LEU A 15 20.44 35.48 -18.78
CA LEU A 15 19.67 36.73 -18.91
C LEU A 15 20.48 37.60 -19.88
N LEU A 16 20.09 37.66 -21.16
CA LEU A 16 20.27 38.78 -22.09
C LEU A 16 20.00 38.34 -23.55
N LEU A 17 18.73 38.40 -23.98
CA LEU A 17 18.32 38.66 -25.37
C LEU A 17 16.97 39.43 -25.32
N PHE A 18 16.97 40.77 -25.34
CA PHE A 18 16.67 41.70 -26.46
C PHE A 18 15.41 42.56 -26.11
N PRO A 19 15.23 43.78 -26.67
CA PRO A 19 15.25 45.05 -25.92
C PRO A 19 14.04 45.96 -26.28
N LEU A 20 13.91 47.14 -25.65
CA LEU A 20 13.36 48.35 -26.29
C LEU A 20 13.71 49.60 -25.45
N GLN A 21 14.17 50.62 -26.17
CA GLN A 21 14.76 51.88 -25.73
C GLN A 21 13.79 52.78 -24.95
N VAL A 22 14.29 53.48 -23.92
CA VAL A 22 14.17 54.96 -23.78
C VAL A 22 15.35 55.50 -22.96
N GLY A 23 16.09 56.44 -23.56
CA GLY A 23 16.51 57.73 -22.97
C GLY A 23 17.30 57.79 -21.66
N ALA A 24 18.45 58.44 -21.75
CA ALA A 24 19.30 58.88 -20.66
C ALA A 24 18.55 59.54 -19.48
N ALA A 25 18.80 59.01 -18.29
CA ALA A 25 19.07 59.76 -17.07
C ALA A 25 19.73 58.80 -16.08
N GLU A 26 21.02 58.99 -15.78
CA GLU A 26 21.60 58.48 -14.54
C GLU A 26 20.84 59.14 -13.39
N THR A 27 19.84 58.43 -12.88
CA THR A 27 19.40 58.61 -11.51
C THR A 27 20.08 57.50 -10.74
N GLU A 28 21.08 57.85 -9.94
CA GLU A 28 21.50 57.00 -8.83
C GLU A 28 20.23 56.62 -8.07
N ALA A 29 19.81 55.35 -8.19
CA ALA A 29 18.82 54.83 -7.28
C ALA A 29 19.40 55.02 -5.87
N PRO A 30 18.71 55.73 -4.96
CA PRO A 30 19.27 56.01 -3.66
C PRO A 30 19.62 54.68 -2.99
N LEU A 31 20.82 54.61 -2.41
CA LEU A 31 21.15 53.63 -1.38
C LEU A 31 20.00 53.64 -0.37
N VAL A 32 19.06 52.70 -0.50
CA VAL A 32 18.02 52.51 0.50
C VAL A 32 18.78 52.19 1.79
N ALA A 33 18.80 53.15 2.72
CA ALA A 33 19.43 52.96 4.01
C ALA A 33 18.88 51.65 4.60
N GLN A 34 19.74 50.65 4.78
CA GLN A 34 19.31 49.36 5.29
C GLN A 34 18.71 49.60 6.68
N THR A 35 17.46 49.21 6.87
CA THR A 35 16.81 49.35 8.16
C THR A 35 17.62 48.61 9.23
N PRO A 36 17.57 49.05 10.50
CA PRO A 36 18.23 48.33 11.59
C PRO A 36 17.82 46.84 11.65
N GLU A 37 16.57 46.50 11.29
CA GLU A 37 16.10 45.12 11.15
C GLU A 37 16.82 44.36 10.01
N ALA A 38 17.00 44.97 8.83
CA ALA A 38 17.72 44.35 7.72
C ALA A 38 19.18 44.03 8.07
N LEU A 39 19.84 44.94 8.80
CA LEU A 39 21.19 44.72 9.33
C LEU A 39 21.22 43.61 10.40
N ALA A 40 20.21 43.57 11.27
CA ALA A 40 20.07 42.50 12.27
C ALA A 40 19.85 41.12 11.64
N ILE A 41 19.03 41.01 10.59
CA ILE A 41 18.84 39.77 9.81
C ILE A 41 20.16 39.29 9.23
N LYS A 42 20.94 40.21 8.63
CA LYS A 42 22.28 39.89 8.11
C LYS A 42 23.23 39.41 9.22
N GLY A 43 23.18 40.05 10.40
CA GLY A 43 23.98 39.68 11.57
C GLY A 43 23.65 38.30 12.15
N LEU A 44 22.39 37.87 12.03
CA LEU A 44 21.88 36.57 12.45
C LEU A 44 21.99 35.47 11.38
N ARG A 45 22.37 35.81 10.14
CA ARG A 45 22.44 34.87 9.01
C ARG A 45 23.31 33.65 9.37
N GLY A 46 22.76 32.46 9.14
CA GLY A 46 23.43 31.19 9.44
C GLY A 46 23.31 30.72 10.89
N PHE A 47 22.87 31.56 11.83
CA PHE A 47 22.67 31.19 13.24
C PHE A 47 21.22 30.85 13.56
N TYR A 48 20.25 31.48 12.89
CA TYR A 48 18.84 31.14 13.07
C TYR A 48 18.46 29.81 12.42
N THR A 49 17.54 29.11 13.09
CA THR A 49 16.86 27.92 12.55
C THR A 49 15.56 28.26 11.86
N ASN A 50 14.94 29.37 12.22
CA ASN A 50 13.82 29.92 11.49
C ASN A 50 13.76 31.44 11.70
N LEU A 51 13.47 32.19 10.64
CA LEU A 51 13.21 33.62 10.71
C LEU A 51 12.12 33.91 9.69
N GLN A 52 11.00 34.46 10.15
CA GLN A 52 9.86 34.76 9.29
C GLN A 52 9.49 36.24 9.39
N GLN A 53 9.10 36.77 8.22
CA GLN A 53 8.72 38.15 8.02
C GLN A 53 7.29 38.23 7.47
N ASN A 54 6.59 39.31 7.79
CA ASN A 54 5.39 39.71 7.09
C ASN A 54 5.71 40.17 5.66
N LYS A 55 4.66 40.37 4.83
CA LYS A 55 4.81 40.92 3.47
C LYS A 55 5.43 42.32 3.46
N ASP A 56 5.29 43.07 4.54
CA ASP A 56 5.87 44.41 4.73
C ASP A 56 7.35 44.37 5.20
N GLY A 57 7.93 43.18 5.37
CA GLY A 57 9.32 42.99 5.79
C GLY A 57 9.53 42.94 7.31
N THR A 58 8.50 43.17 8.13
CA THR A 58 8.62 43.14 9.60
C THR A 58 8.86 41.72 10.13
N VAL A 59 9.84 41.55 11.02
CA VAL A 59 10.16 40.24 11.62
C VAL A 59 9.19 39.91 12.76
N ARG A 60 8.46 38.79 12.64
CA ARG A 60 7.44 38.35 13.63
C ARG A 60 7.84 37.09 14.40
N LEU A 61 8.71 36.26 13.82
CA LEU A 61 9.22 35.03 14.43
C LEU A 61 10.72 34.92 14.24
N VAL A 62 11.42 34.63 15.34
CA VAL A 62 12.82 34.21 15.31
C VAL A 62 12.99 32.97 16.18
N ARG A 63 13.63 31.95 15.61
CA ARG A 63 14.09 30.76 16.32
C ARG A 63 15.60 30.63 16.17
N LEU A 64 16.29 30.66 17.30
CA LEU A 64 17.70 30.35 17.42
C LEU A 64 17.81 28.98 18.12
N SER A 65 18.34 27.97 17.43
CA SER A 65 18.53 26.64 18.02
C SER A 65 19.85 25.97 17.65
N LYS A 66 20.77 26.75 17.07
CA LYS A 66 22.08 26.22 16.71
C LYS A 66 23.03 26.26 17.92
N PRO A 67 23.90 25.25 18.10
CA PRO A 67 24.77 25.14 19.27
C PRO A 67 25.87 26.20 19.39
N HIS A 68 26.02 27.10 18.39
CA HIS A 68 27.07 28.13 18.36
C HIS A 68 26.52 29.56 18.36
N VAL A 69 25.28 29.76 18.81
CA VAL A 69 24.71 31.10 19.02
C VAL A 69 25.37 31.72 20.26
N THR A 70 25.93 32.92 20.13
CA THR A 70 26.58 33.67 21.23
C THR A 70 25.69 34.83 21.72
N PRO A 71 25.88 35.35 22.94
CA PRO A 71 25.11 36.49 23.45
C PRO A 71 25.15 37.74 22.55
N GLU A 72 26.29 38.03 21.92
CA GLU A 72 26.45 39.15 21.00
C GLU A 72 25.55 39.01 19.77
N LYS A 73 25.30 37.76 19.34
CA LYS A 73 24.34 37.49 18.26
C LYS A 73 22.91 37.71 18.71
N VAL A 74 22.59 37.37 19.96
CA VAL A 74 21.26 37.61 20.54
C VAL A 74 20.97 39.11 20.66
N ALA A 75 22.00 39.96 20.84
CA ALA A 75 21.83 41.42 20.89
C ALA A 75 21.17 42.01 19.62
N HIS A 76 21.31 41.37 18.46
CA HIS A 76 20.62 41.79 17.23
C HIS A 76 19.09 41.70 17.33
N LEU A 77 18.55 40.86 18.22
CA LEU A 77 17.09 40.72 18.39
C LEU A 77 16.42 42.00 18.91
N ALA A 78 17.18 42.87 19.58
CA ALA A 78 16.66 44.13 20.10
C ALA A 78 16.07 45.05 19.03
N GLN A 79 16.40 44.82 17.75
CA GLN A 79 15.89 45.58 16.61
C GLN A 79 14.48 45.13 16.16
N PHE A 80 14.01 43.94 16.56
CA PHE A 80 12.75 43.36 16.10
C PHE A 80 11.59 43.72 17.03
N HIS A 81 11.17 44.98 17.04
CA HIS A 81 10.16 45.48 18.00
C HIS A 81 8.76 44.87 17.80
N GLN A 82 8.47 44.30 16.64
CA GLN A 82 7.18 43.66 16.30
C GLN A 82 7.18 42.15 16.51
N LEU A 83 8.21 41.60 17.16
CA LEU A 83 8.37 40.16 17.38
C LEU A 83 7.28 39.61 18.31
N ASP A 84 6.53 38.60 17.84
CA ASP A 84 5.50 37.91 18.64
C ASP A 84 6.06 36.67 19.32
N TYR A 85 6.94 35.97 18.60
CA TYR A 85 7.46 34.67 18.97
C TYR A 85 8.98 34.70 18.94
N LEU A 86 9.58 34.37 20.08
CA LEU A 86 11.00 34.17 20.22
C LEU A 86 11.30 32.82 20.86
N ALA A 87 12.14 32.03 20.20
CA ALA A 87 12.69 30.81 20.78
C ALA A 87 14.23 30.85 20.79
N LEU A 88 14.81 30.77 21.97
CA LEU A 88 16.24 30.69 22.24
C LEU A 88 16.56 29.30 22.82
N VAL A 89 16.65 28.30 21.94
CA VAL A 89 16.88 26.91 22.35
C VAL A 89 18.34 26.53 22.15
N CYS A 90 19.18 27.06 23.02
CA CYS A 90 20.63 26.97 22.89
C CYS A 90 21.24 26.64 24.26
N PRO A 91 21.77 25.42 24.46
CA PRO A 91 22.34 24.95 25.74
C PRO A 91 23.51 25.77 26.29
N GLN A 92 24.07 26.68 25.49
CA GLN A 92 25.18 27.54 25.86
C GLN A 92 24.75 28.94 26.33
N LEU A 93 23.49 29.35 26.13
CA LEU A 93 23.02 30.69 26.51
C LEU A 93 22.57 30.71 27.97
N GLY A 94 23.08 31.67 28.76
CA GLY A 94 22.69 31.91 30.16
C GLY A 94 21.94 33.24 30.34
N ASP A 95 21.97 33.77 31.57
CA ASP A 95 21.23 34.99 31.94
C ASP A 95 21.65 36.25 31.17
N GLU A 96 22.86 36.26 30.61
CA GLU A 96 23.44 37.38 29.86
C GLU A 96 22.62 37.78 28.62
N VAL A 97 21.76 36.88 28.12
CA VAL A 97 20.95 37.15 26.92
C VAL A 97 19.65 37.88 27.22
N LEU A 98 19.12 37.78 28.44
CA LEU A 98 17.80 38.31 28.80
C LEU A 98 17.72 39.85 28.81
N PRO A 99 18.77 40.60 29.19
CA PRO A 99 18.78 42.05 29.05
C PRO A 99 18.59 42.54 27.60
N HIS A 100 18.96 41.74 26.59
CA HIS A 100 18.81 42.10 25.18
C HIS A 100 17.37 41.95 24.65
N ILE A 101 16.52 41.20 25.36
CA ILE A 101 15.14 40.92 24.93
C ILE A 101 14.08 41.55 25.83
N GLN A 102 14.48 42.18 26.95
CA GLN A 102 13.57 42.78 27.94
C GLN A 102 12.63 43.86 27.38
N ASN A 103 12.97 44.47 26.24
CA ASN A 103 12.19 45.55 25.60
C ASN A 103 11.34 45.05 24.42
N LEU A 104 11.28 43.74 24.18
CA LEU A 104 10.44 43.14 23.13
C LEU A 104 9.00 42.98 23.62
N THR A 105 8.34 44.09 23.93
CA THR A 105 7.05 44.13 24.65
C THR A 105 5.86 43.58 23.86
N ASN A 106 6.03 43.27 22.57
CA ASN A 106 5.03 42.60 21.74
C ASN A 106 5.09 41.07 21.81
N LEU A 107 6.07 40.49 22.50
CA LEU A 107 6.18 39.04 22.65
C LEU A 107 4.94 38.47 23.35
N ASP A 108 4.28 37.52 22.69
CA ASP A 108 3.25 36.67 23.28
C ASP A 108 3.81 35.30 23.67
N THR A 109 4.88 34.84 23.00
CA THR A 109 5.53 33.55 23.25
C THR A 109 7.03 33.69 23.39
N LEU A 110 7.55 33.15 24.50
CA LEU A 110 8.98 33.08 24.77
C LEU A 110 9.37 31.65 25.14
N LEU A 111 10.24 31.05 24.33
CA LEU A 111 10.89 29.76 24.61
C LEU A 111 12.33 30.01 25.07
N LEU A 112 12.63 29.65 26.30
CA LEU A 112 14.00 29.61 26.85
C LEU A 112 14.38 28.17 27.25
N SER A 113 13.58 27.17 26.88
CA SER A 113 13.83 25.77 27.17
C SER A 113 15.21 25.32 26.69
N GLU A 114 15.83 24.42 27.46
CA GLU A 114 17.17 23.85 27.22
C GLU A 114 18.28 24.91 27.19
N SER A 115 18.12 26.00 27.95
CA SER A 115 19.15 27.03 28.16
C SER A 115 19.73 26.96 29.58
N ARG A 116 20.81 27.71 29.83
CA ARG A 116 21.45 27.87 31.16
C ARG A 116 20.87 29.03 31.95
N VAL A 117 19.68 29.53 31.59
CA VAL A 117 19.00 30.58 32.34
C VAL A 117 18.72 30.11 33.77
N THR A 118 18.97 31.01 34.72
CA THR A 118 18.80 30.82 36.16
C THR A 118 17.77 31.81 36.73
N ASP A 119 17.45 31.68 38.01
CA ASP A 119 16.49 32.55 38.72
C ASP A 119 16.86 34.04 38.60
N ALA A 120 18.16 34.35 38.60
CA ALA A 120 18.67 35.71 38.48
C ALA A 120 18.33 36.37 37.14
N GLY A 121 18.24 35.57 36.07
CA GLY A 121 17.87 36.03 34.74
C GLY A 121 16.41 36.45 34.62
N LEU A 122 15.50 35.72 35.28
CA LEU A 122 14.04 35.90 35.13
C LEU A 122 13.55 37.29 35.52
N LYS A 123 14.28 38.03 36.37
CA LYS A 123 13.95 39.42 36.72
C LYS A 123 13.82 40.35 35.51
N ASN A 124 14.48 40.02 34.39
CA ASN A 124 14.46 40.82 33.16
C ASN A 124 13.17 40.62 32.34
N LEU A 125 12.34 39.63 32.67
CA LEU A 125 11.11 39.35 31.92
C LEU A 125 9.92 40.21 32.35
N LYS A 126 10.01 40.95 33.46
CA LYS A 126 8.91 41.72 34.06
C LYS A 126 8.25 42.74 33.13
N LYS A 127 8.98 43.24 32.11
CA LYS A 127 8.47 44.20 31.12
C LYS A 127 7.67 43.55 29.98
N LEU A 128 7.70 42.23 29.85
CA LEU A 128 6.99 41.48 28.81
C LEU A 128 5.52 41.25 29.21
N SER A 129 4.78 42.33 29.46
CA SER A 129 3.42 42.28 30.01
C SER A 129 2.37 41.66 29.09
N ARG A 130 2.70 41.46 27.81
CA ARG A 130 1.86 40.75 26.82
C ARG A 130 2.15 39.26 26.71
N LEU A 131 3.11 38.75 27.48
CA LEU A 131 3.54 37.36 27.39
C LEU A 131 2.41 36.44 27.87
N GLU A 132 1.92 35.60 26.98
CA GLU A 132 0.88 34.60 27.26
C GLU A 132 1.47 33.21 27.48
N ARG A 133 2.62 32.91 26.86
CA ARG A 133 3.21 31.56 26.82
C ARG A 133 4.69 31.63 27.14
N LEU A 134 5.10 30.96 28.21
CA LEU A 134 6.48 30.92 28.68
C LEU A 134 6.91 29.46 28.89
N TYR A 135 7.99 29.07 28.22
CA TYR A 135 8.54 27.73 28.30
C TYR A 135 9.97 27.79 28.84
N LEU A 136 10.19 27.10 29.96
CA LEU A 136 11.43 27.05 30.73
C LEU A 136 11.89 25.61 30.96
N ASP A 137 11.51 24.68 30.08
CA ASP A 137 11.82 23.26 30.23
C ASP A 137 13.34 23.03 30.27
N GLN A 138 13.82 22.12 31.11
CA GLN A 138 15.25 21.76 31.20
C GLN A 138 16.19 22.96 31.44
N THR A 139 15.74 23.96 32.21
CA THR A 139 16.55 25.11 32.67
C THR A 139 17.05 24.91 34.09
N GLN A 140 17.83 25.86 34.62
CA GLN A 140 18.35 25.83 36.00
C GLN A 140 17.46 26.59 36.99
N ILE A 141 16.18 26.80 36.66
CA ILE A 141 15.21 27.50 37.50
C ILE A 141 14.84 26.68 38.75
N THR A 142 14.73 27.37 39.87
CA THR A 142 14.27 26.85 41.17
C THR A 142 13.04 27.62 41.67
N ASP A 143 12.56 27.28 42.87
CA ASP A 143 11.39 27.93 43.49
C ASP A 143 11.55 29.46 43.60
N GLU A 144 12.78 29.95 43.82
CA GLU A 144 13.11 31.38 43.91
C GLU A 144 12.83 32.12 42.59
N GLY A 145 13.06 31.46 41.45
CA GLY A 145 12.78 32.02 40.14
C GLY A 145 11.30 32.25 39.88
N LEU A 146 10.42 31.39 40.40
CA LEU A 146 8.98 31.52 40.22
C LEU A 146 8.42 32.81 40.85
N GLN A 147 9.04 33.30 41.93
CA GLN A 147 8.69 34.60 42.51
C GLN A 147 8.79 35.74 41.48
N GLN A 148 9.76 35.68 40.56
CA GLN A 148 9.96 36.72 39.55
C GLN A 148 8.88 36.69 38.46
N LEU A 149 8.18 35.57 38.29
CA LEU A 149 7.15 35.37 37.27
C LEU A 149 5.76 35.89 37.70
N SER A 150 5.53 36.18 38.99
CA SER A 150 4.21 36.58 39.52
C SER A 150 3.64 37.86 38.91
N GLN A 151 4.48 38.67 38.25
CA GLN A 151 4.09 39.91 37.57
C GLN A 151 3.57 39.69 36.13
N LEU A 152 3.71 38.48 35.56
CA LEU A 152 3.27 38.15 34.21
C LEU A 152 1.80 37.70 34.21
N GLN A 153 0.89 38.60 34.60
CA GLN A 153 -0.52 38.27 34.86
C GLN A 153 -1.32 37.83 33.62
N GLN A 154 -0.79 38.02 32.41
CA GLN A 154 -1.39 37.55 31.15
C GLN A 154 -0.99 36.12 30.79
N LEU A 155 -0.17 35.47 31.61
CA LEU A 155 0.35 34.14 31.32
C LEU A 155 -0.78 33.10 31.38
N LYS A 156 -0.97 32.39 30.26
CA LYS A 156 -1.94 31.31 30.07
C LYS A 156 -1.28 29.94 30.04
N VAL A 157 -0.04 29.87 29.56
CA VAL A 157 0.73 28.62 29.45
C VAL A 157 2.09 28.80 30.12
N LEU A 158 2.38 27.96 31.11
CA LEU A 158 3.68 27.88 31.76
C LEU A 158 4.20 26.45 31.72
N SER A 159 5.38 26.27 31.14
CA SER A 159 6.07 24.98 31.10
C SER A 159 7.37 25.03 31.90
N LEU A 160 7.49 24.12 32.86
CA LEU A 160 8.59 24.00 33.82
C LEU A 160 9.12 22.55 33.85
N ARG A 161 8.99 21.80 32.75
CA ARG A 161 9.30 20.37 32.73
C ARG A 161 10.79 20.13 32.99
N ASN A 162 11.11 19.12 33.79
CA ASN A 162 12.47 18.74 34.14
C ASN A 162 13.29 19.92 34.74
N THR A 163 12.67 20.68 35.64
CA THR A 163 13.32 21.75 36.43
C THR A 163 13.39 21.37 37.91
N LYS A 164 13.98 22.21 38.76
CA LYS A 164 14.17 21.94 40.20
C LYS A 164 13.03 22.50 41.08
N ILE A 165 11.83 22.64 40.52
CA ILE A 165 10.65 23.15 41.23
C ILE A 165 10.13 22.11 42.24
N THR A 166 9.76 22.59 43.42
CA THR A 166 9.13 21.81 44.51
C THR A 166 7.75 22.37 44.86
N ASP A 167 7.08 21.76 45.84
CA ASP A 167 5.79 22.26 46.36
C ASP A 167 5.86 23.70 46.86
N GLN A 168 7.02 24.16 47.38
CA GLN A 168 7.19 25.52 47.89
C GLN A 168 7.11 26.57 46.77
N GLY A 169 7.69 26.27 45.60
CA GLY A 169 7.66 27.18 44.45
C GLY A 169 6.25 27.40 43.91
N LEU A 170 5.36 26.40 44.01
CA LEU A 170 3.98 26.50 43.52
C LEU A 170 3.18 27.62 44.22
N ALA A 171 3.51 27.95 45.48
CA ALA A 171 2.87 29.04 46.21
C ALA A 171 3.05 30.40 45.51
N HIS A 172 4.15 30.58 44.75
CA HIS A 172 4.43 31.81 44.00
C HIS A 172 3.61 31.96 42.71
N LEU A 173 2.98 30.87 42.23
CA LEU A 173 2.16 30.87 41.01
C LEU A 173 0.72 31.30 41.27
N THR A 174 0.27 31.34 42.53
CA THR A 174 -1.13 31.59 42.93
C THR A 174 -1.71 32.92 42.41
N GLY A 175 -0.85 33.90 42.07
CA GLY A 175 -1.23 35.18 41.47
C GLY A 175 -1.51 35.14 39.95
N LEU A 176 -1.15 34.05 39.26
CA LEU A 176 -1.34 33.88 37.80
C LEU A 176 -2.75 33.37 37.49
N LYS A 177 -3.77 34.19 37.78
CA LYS A 177 -5.19 33.80 37.70
C LYS A 177 -5.70 33.47 36.27
N GLN A 178 -4.92 33.79 35.23
CA GLN A 178 -5.22 33.48 33.84
C GLN A 178 -4.58 32.15 33.35
N LEU A 179 -3.88 31.43 34.23
CA LEU A 179 -3.15 30.23 33.83
C LEU A 179 -4.12 29.09 33.49
N GLU A 180 -4.05 28.61 32.25
CA GLU A 180 -4.91 27.54 31.72
C GLU A 180 -4.15 26.22 31.58
N VAL A 181 -2.83 26.28 31.33
CA VAL A 181 -1.98 25.10 31.11
C VAL A 181 -0.72 25.21 31.97
N LEU A 182 -0.48 24.20 32.80
CA LEU A 182 0.70 24.09 33.64
C LEU A 182 1.38 22.73 33.44
N LEU A 183 2.62 22.76 32.96
CA LEU A 183 3.42 21.56 32.68
C LEU A 183 4.56 21.43 33.70
N LEU A 184 4.43 20.46 34.60
CA LEU A 184 5.34 20.21 35.72
C LEU A 184 5.99 18.81 35.65
N SER A 185 5.93 18.15 34.50
CA SER A 185 6.49 16.81 34.34
C SER A 185 7.98 16.76 34.69
N GLY A 186 8.41 15.76 35.47
CA GLY A 186 9.80 15.59 35.89
C GLY A 186 10.29 16.60 36.94
N THR A 187 9.39 17.28 37.65
CA THR A 187 9.72 18.13 38.82
C THR A 187 9.61 17.35 40.14
N GLN A 188 9.91 18.00 41.28
CA GLN A 188 9.87 17.40 42.62
C GLN A 188 8.54 17.68 43.35
N VAL A 189 7.48 18.02 42.62
CA VAL A 189 6.15 18.26 43.17
C VAL A 189 5.55 16.97 43.74
N SER A 190 4.87 17.08 44.88
CA SER A 190 4.20 15.99 45.59
C SER A 190 2.72 16.33 45.88
N ASP A 191 2.03 15.44 46.59
CA ASP A 191 0.66 15.66 47.06
C ASP A 191 0.52 16.97 47.89
N ALA A 192 1.60 17.47 48.51
CA ALA A 192 1.56 18.70 49.31
C ALA A 192 1.36 19.98 48.46
N GLY A 193 1.77 19.95 47.20
CA GLY A 193 1.63 21.08 46.28
C GLY A 193 0.20 21.40 45.87
N PHE A 194 -0.74 20.46 46.06
CA PHE A 194 -2.13 20.62 45.62
C PHE A 194 -2.86 21.79 46.28
N ALA A 195 -2.52 22.14 47.52
CA ALA A 195 -3.08 23.30 48.21
C ALA A 195 -2.73 24.65 47.54
N SER A 196 -1.60 24.71 46.83
CA SER A 196 -1.24 25.90 46.03
C SER A 196 -1.87 25.85 44.65
N LEU A 197 -1.91 24.66 44.03
CA LEU A 197 -2.51 24.48 42.70
C LEU A 197 -4.02 24.74 42.71
N SER A 198 -4.73 24.45 43.80
CA SER A 198 -6.16 24.71 43.93
C SER A 198 -6.53 26.19 43.79
N GLU A 199 -5.59 27.12 43.96
CA GLU A 199 -5.83 28.56 43.76
C GLU A 199 -5.90 28.99 42.28
N LEU A 200 -5.53 28.11 41.34
CA LEU A 200 -5.47 28.35 39.90
C LEU A 200 -6.79 27.94 39.22
N GLN A 201 -7.89 28.60 39.58
CA GLN A 201 -9.26 28.22 39.20
C GLN A 201 -9.56 28.18 37.68
N GLN A 202 -8.70 28.75 36.83
CA GLN A 202 -8.80 28.70 35.37
C GLN A 202 -7.98 27.55 34.74
N LEU A 203 -7.29 26.75 35.55
CA LEU A 203 -6.41 25.69 35.06
C LEU A 203 -7.22 24.55 34.44
N LYS A 204 -7.03 24.35 33.13
CA LYS A 204 -7.70 23.33 32.31
C LYS A 204 -6.86 22.09 32.12
N THR A 205 -5.53 22.26 32.10
CA THR A 205 -4.59 21.19 31.81
C THR A 205 -3.45 21.19 32.81
N LEU A 206 -3.21 20.04 33.44
CA LEU A 206 -2.14 19.84 34.40
C LEU A 206 -1.35 18.58 34.06
N TYR A 207 -0.05 18.75 33.76
CA TYR A 207 0.86 17.62 33.50
C TYR A 207 1.81 17.46 34.69
N LEU A 208 1.70 16.31 35.36
CA LEU A 208 2.47 15.91 36.53
C LEU A 208 3.25 14.62 36.30
N ALA A 209 3.39 14.16 35.06
CA ALA A 209 4.11 12.93 34.75
C ALA A 209 5.52 12.91 35.36
N ARG A 210 5.96 11.77 35.90
CA ARG A 210 7.29 11.59 36.56
C ARG A 210 7.53 12.54 37.75
N THR A 211 6.50 12.88 38.52
CA THR A 211 6.60 13.63 39.79
C THR A 211 6.49 12.70 41.00
N GLN A 212 6.53 13.24 42.23
CA GLN A 212 6.43 12.48 43.49
C GLN A 212 4.98 12.36 43.99
N VAL A 213 4.00 12.53 43.10
CA VAL A 213 2.57 12.43 43.43
C VAL A 213 2.18 10.97 43.68
N THR A 214 1.68 10.69 44.88
CA THR A 214 1.17 9.37 45.28
C THR A 214 -0.32 9.23 45.02
N GLY A 215 -1.01 10.36 44.83
CA GLY A 215 -2.41 10.41 44.45
C GLY A 215 -3.40 10.36 45.63
N THR A 216 -2.91 10.30 46.87
CA THR A 216 -3.76 10.21 48.07
C THR A 216 -4.56 11.48 48.30
N ARG A 217 -3.99 12.66 48.00
CA ARG A 217 -4.63 13.97 48.21
C ARG A 217 -5.19 14.62 46.94
N LEU A 218 -5.33 13.88 45.83
CA LEU A 218 -5.77 14.46 44.54
C LEU A 218 -7.15 15.16 44.59
N SER A 219 -8.03 14.76 45.51
CA SER A 219 -9.31 15.43 45.70
C SER A 219 -9.21 16.87 46.22
N GLU A 220 -8.03 17.30 46.70
CA GLU A 220 -7.78 18.66 47.18
C GLU A 220 -7.55 19.67 46.07
N LEU A 221 -7.28 19.24 44.83
CA LEU A 221 -7.08 20.17 43.71
C LEU A 221 -8.29 21.10 43.52
N GLN A 222 -9.53 20.61 43.69
CA GLN A 222 -10.77 21.40 43.61
C GLN A 222 -10.79 22.41 42.43
N LEU A 223 -10.30 21.98 41.26
CA LEU A 223 -10.19 22.80 40.06
C LEU A 223 -11.40 22.56 39.15
N PRO A 224 -12.43 23.45 39.12
CA PRO A 224 -13.67 23.21 38.39
C PRO A 224 -13.47 23.25 36.87
N ALA A 225 -12.42 23.93 36.40
CA ALA A 225 -12.08 24.03 34.99
C ALA A 225 -11.15 22.90 34.51
N LEU A 226 -10.67 22.00 35.39
CA LEU A 226 -9.67 20.99 35.02
C LEU A 226 -10.29 19.91 34.13
N GLU A 227 -9.87 19.90 32.87
CA GLU A 227 -10.36 18.97 31.85
C GLU A 227 -9.36 17.84 31.58
N HIS A 228 -8.06 18.10 31.72
CA HIS A 228 -7.00 17.15 31.39
C HIS A 228 -5.96 17.04 32.49
N LEU A 229 -5.70 15.80 32.94
CA LEU A 229 -4.72 15.48 33.96
C LEU A 229 -3.81 14.35 33.49
N CYS A 230 -2.50 14.58 33.48
CA CYS A 230 -1.50 13.57 33.14
C CYS A 230 -0.65 13.22 34.37
N LEU A 231 -0.67 11.95 34.77
CA LEU A 231 0.02 11.37 35.92
C LEU A 231 0.92 10.19 35.51
N ASN A 232 1.32 10.12 34.24
CA ASN A 232 2.14 9.04 33.72
C ASN A 232 3.44 8.89 34.54
N ARG A 233 3.81 7.67 34.91
CA ARG A 233 5.01 7.36 35.71
C ARG A 233 5.05 8.06 37.08
N CYS A 234 3.91 8.41 37.66
CA CYS A 234 3.81 8.81 39.06
C CYS A 234 3.70 7.57 39.97
N PRO A 235 4.22 7.62 41.21
CA PRO A 235 4.11 6.53 42.19
C PRO A 235 2.70 6.43 42.81
N LEU A 236 1.66 6.34 41.96
CA LEU A 236 0.27 6.25 42.41
C LEU A 236 0.04 4.95 43.19
N VAL A 237 -0.58 5.05 44.35
CA VAL A 237 -1.06 3.88 45.11
C VAL A 237 -2.44 3.44 44.62
N PRO A 238 -2.85 2.15 44.72
CA PRO A 238 -4.16 1.68 44.26
C PRO A 238 -5.36 2.46 44.84
N THR A 239 -5.25 2.94 46.09
CA THR A 239 -6.28 3.76 46.75
C THR A 239 -6.44 5.16 46.16
N ALA A 240 -5.53 5.60 45.29
CA ALA A 240 -5.65 6.89 44.59
C ALA A 240 -6.85 6.94 43.62
N ALA A 241 -7.38 5.78 43.20
CA ALA A 241 -8.56 5.71 42.34
C ALA A 241 -9.78 6.43 42.95
N ASP A 242 -9.98 6.33 44.27
CA ASP A 242 -11.10 6.99 44.97
C ASP A 242 -10.95 8.52 44.96
N SER A 243 -9.73 9.03 45.10
CA SER A 243 -9.43 10.47 45.04
C SER A 243 -9.55 11.01 43.61
N LEU A 244 -9.12 10.23 42.61
CA LEU A 244 -9.27 10.56 41.19
C LEU A 244 -10.74 10.61 40.75
N ALA A 245 -11.56 9.68 41.23
CA ALA A 245 -12.99 9.62 40.89
C ALA A 245 -13.79 10.85 41.32
N LYS A 246 -13.27 11.64 42.28
CA LYS A 246 -13.88 12.91 42.71
C LYS A 246 -13.63 14.06 41.73
N LEU A 247 -12.71 13.91 40.77
CA LEU A 247 -12.39 14.92 39.75
C LEU A 247 -13.33 14.79 38.54
N THR A 248 -14.62 15.04 38.75
CA THR A 248 -15.68 14.78 37.76
C THR A 248 -15.67 15.73 36.56
N SER A 249 -14.87 16.79 36.56
CA SER A 249 -14.70 17.72 35.44
C SER A 249 -13.79 17.17 34.33
N LEU A 250 -13.04 16.10 34.60
CA LEU A 250 -12.06 15.55 33.67
C LEU A 250 -12.72 15.01 32.40
N LYS A 251 -12.18 15.40 31.26
CA LYS A 251 -12.44 14.82 29.94
C LYS A 251 -11.38 13.78 29.56
N GLY A 252 -10.14 13.96 30.03
CA GLY A 252 -9.04 13.01 29.80
C GLY A 252 -8.14 12.85 31.02
N LEU A 253 -7.79 11.60 31.32
CA LEU A 253 -6.89 11.22 32.41
C LEU A 253 -5.85 10.23 31.89
N GLU A 254 -4.56 10.57 31.98
CA GLU A 254 -3.45 9.68 31.60
C GLU A 254 -2.74 9.15 32.86
N VAL A 255 -2.61 7.83 32.99
CA VAL A 255 -2.01 7.11 34.13
C VAL A 255 -1.13 5.93 33.68
N TYR A 256 -0.45 6.06 32.55
CA TYR A 256 0.50 5.06 32.05
C TYR A 256 1.67 4.85 33.03
N HIS A 257 2.12 3.62 33.19
CA HIS A 257 3.22 3.22 34.07
C HIS A 257 3.06 3.69 35.53
N THR A 258 1.86 3.54 36.09
CA THR A 258 1.54 3.87 37.49
C THR A 258 1.27 2.60 38.31
N GLY A 259 1.12 2.74 39.64
CA GLY A 259 0.77 1.62 40.52
C GLY A 259 -0.73 1.27 40.56
N LEU A 260 -1.54 1.78 39.62
CA LEU A 260 -2.96 1.44 39.52
C LEU A 260 -3.15 0.08 38.83
N ASN A 261 -3.72 -0.88 39.55
CA ASN A 261 -4.03 -2.21 39.00
C ASN A 261 -5.35 -2.23 38.20
N SER A 262 -5.61 -3.34 37.51
CA SER A 262 -6.80 -3.55 36.67
C SER A 262 -8.12 -3.33 37.42
N GLN A 263 -8.21 -3.76 38.69
CA GLN A 263 -9.38 -3.53 39.53
C GLN A 263 -9.61 -2.03 39.81
N ALA A 264 -8.54 -1.30 40.16
CA ALA A 264 -8.60 0.14 40.41
C ALA A 264 -8.99 0.92 39.14
N LEU A 265 -8.42 0.54 37.98
CA LEU A 265 -8.76 1.13 36.67
C LEU A 265 -10.22 0.86 36.28
N SER A 266 -10.73 -0.35 36.57
CA SER A 266 -12.14 -0.71 36.32
C SER A 266 -13.10 0.14 37.16
N VAL A 267 -12.83 0.29 38.46
CA VAL A 267 -13.61 1.17 39.35
C VAL A 267 -13.57 2.62 38.86
N LEU A 268 -12.38 3.10 38.50
CA LEU A 268 -12.17 4.46 38.04
C LEU A 268 -12.94 4.75 36.74
N ARG A 269 -12.86 3.88 35.74
CA ARG A 269 -13.61 3.99 34.47
C ARG A 269 -15.12 3.98 34.68
N LYS A 270 -15.60 3.19 35.65
CA LYS A 270 -17.03 3.14 36.00
C LYS A 270 -17.51 4.43 36.66
N GLN A 271 -16.73 5.01 37.58
CA GLN A 271 -17.09 6.22 38.29
C GLN A 271 -16.92 7.48 37.43
N LEU A 272 -15.94 7.49 36.53
CA LEU A 272 -15.67 8.55 35.56
C LEU A 272 -16.14 8.17 34.14
N ALA A 273 -17.40 7.76 33.99
CA ALA A 273 -17.95 7.24 32.73
C ALA A 273 -17.90 8.22 31.54
N LYS A 274 -17.68 9.51 31.79
CA LYS A 274 -17.55 10.56 30.75
C LYS A 274 -16.09 10.98 30.48
N THR A 275 -15.15 10.41 31.23
CA THR A 275 -13.72 10.72 31.14
C THR A 275 -13.02 9.61 30.39
N ASN A 276 -12.17 9.97 29.42
CA ASN A 276 -11.30 9.00 28.77
C ASN A 276 -10.10 8.72 29.69
N VAL A 277 -10.03 7.49 30.22
CA VAL A 277 -8.93 7.05 31.11
C VAL A 277 -7.94 6.19 30.31
N PHE A 278 -6.74 6.73 30.10
CA PHE A 278 -5.63 6.13 29.37
C PHE A 278 -4.60 5.55 30.34
N ALA A 279 -4.24 4.28 30.19
CA ALA A 279 -3.41 3.54 31.14
C ALA A 279 -2.64 2.42 30.43
N ASP A 280 -1.69 1.79 31.14
CA ASP A 280 -1.06 0.57 30.67
C ASP A 280 -2.11 -0.52 30.47
N GLU A 281 -2.06 -1.19 29.33
CA GLU A 281 -2.93 -2.33 29.07
C GLU A 281 -2.16 -3.62 29.37
N GLU A 282 -2.81 -4.56 30.08
CA GLU A 282 -2.36 -5.95 30.10
C GLU A 282 -2.38 -6.46 28.66
N SER A 283 -1.27 -7.05 28.21
CA SER A 283 -1.11 -7.46 26.82
C SER A 283 -2.21 -8.44 26.40
N ALA A 284 -2.65 -8.32 25.15
CA ALA A 284 -3.65 -9.16 24.49
C ALA A 284 -3.21 -10.62 24.25
N ALA A 285 -2.55 -11.26 25.23
CA ALA A 285 -2.31 -12.70 25.23
C ALA A 285 -3.62 -13.51 25.42
N ALA A 286 -4.75 -12.83 25.68
CA ALA A 286 -6.05 -13.46 25.93
C ALA A 286 -6.92 -13.68 24.67
N THR A 287 -6.58 -13.11 23.50
CA THR A 287 -7.43 -13.20 22.29
C THR A 287 -7.18 -14.47 21.46
N LEU A 288 -6.14 -15.25 21.77
CA LEU A 288 -5.82 -16.50 21.06
C LEU A 288 -6.56 -17.74 21.59
N ALA A 289 -7.30 -17.63 22.69
CA ALA A 289 -8.10 -18.73 23.24
C ALA A 289 -9.47 -18.91 22.57
N ALA A 290 -9.89 -17.99 21.70
CA ALA A 290 -11.23 -17.96 21.08
C ALA A 290 -11.30 -18.52 19.65
N LEU A 291 -10.19 -19.02 19.08
CA LEU A 291 -10.13 -19.51 17.69
C LEU A 291 -10.00 -21.05 17.58
N ASN A 292 -10.09 -21.77 18.71
CA ASN A 292 -10.11 -23.24 18.76
C ASN A 292 -11.53 -23.79 18.90
N ASP A 293 -12.41 -23.37 18.00
CA ASP A 293 -13.46 -24.23 17.50
C ASP A 293 -13.81 -23.70 16.10
N LEU A 294 -14.62 -24.42 15.33
CA LEU A 294 -15.09 -24.01 13.99
C LEU A 294 -14.21 -24.50 12.84
N GLN A 295 -14.37 -25.79 12.59
CA GLN A 295 -14.89 -26.28 11.31
C GLN A 295 -15.80 -27.48 11.61
N GLN A 296 -17.12 -27.25 11.64
CA GLN A 296 -18.07 -28.29 11.26
C GLN A 296 -18.43 -28.03 9.80
N GLN A 297 -17.89 -28.85 8.91
CA GLN A 297 -18.53 -29.08 7.62
C GLN A 297 -19.94 -29.56 7.94
N THR A 298 -20.96 -28.79 7.55
CA THR A 298 -22.34 -29.25 7.53
C THR A 298 -22.41 -30.41 6.55
N THR A 299 -22.27 -31.63 7.06
CA THR A 299 -22.72 -32.84 6.39
C THR A 299 -24.24 -32.75 6.33
N VAL A 300 -24.75 -32.06 5.32
CA VAL A 300 -26.18 -32.00 5.05
C VAL A 300 -26.62 -33.42 4.66
N ALA A 301 -27.67 -33.94 5.28
CA ALA A 301 -28.19 -35.27 4.97
C ALA A 301 -28.57 -35.38 3.48
N GLU A 302 -28.08 -36.42 2.80
CA GLU A 302 -28.34 -36.60 1.36
C GLU A 302 -29.81 -36.99 1.11
N GLN A 303 -30.64 -36.02 0.74
CA GLN A 303 -31.96 -36.31 0.17
C GLN A 303 -31.83 -36.73 -1.31
N PRO A 304 -32.84 -37.43 -1.88
CA PRO A 304 -32.92 -37.70 -3.31
C PRO A 304 -32.91 -36.39 -4.12
N VAL A 305 -32.27 -36.41 -5.28
CA VAL A 305 -32.25 -35.25 -6.19
C VAL A 305 -33.61 -35.13 -6.86
N LEU A 306 -34.31 -34.01 -6.62
CA LEU A 306 -35.55 -33.66 -7.31
C LEU A 306 -35.29 -33.48 -8.81
N ALA A 307 -36.23 -33.98 -9.62
CA ALA A 307 -36.19 -33.79 -11.07
C ALA A 307 -36.30 -32.30 -11.44
N PRO A 308 -35.79 -31.88 -12.61
CA PRO A 308 -35.87 -30.49 -13.04
C PRO A 308 -37.31 -29.95 -13.03
N ILE A 309 -37.49 -28.71 -12.59
CA ILE A 309 -38.84 -28.10 -12.50
C ILE A 309 -39.63 -28.17 -13.82
N ARG A 310 -38.97 -28.07 -14.98
CA ARG A 310 -39.62 -28.21 -16.30
C ARG A 310 -40.29 -29.58 -16.50
N GLU A 311 -39.68 -30.65 -15.98
CA GLU A 311 -40.19 -32.02 -16.13
C GLU A 311 -41.37 -32.25 -15.20
N ARG A 312 -41.29 -31.69 -13.99
CA ARG A 312 -42.34 -31.71 -12.99
C ARG A 312 -43.58 -30.92 -13.43
N ILE A 313 -43.40 -29.73 -14.01
CA ILE A 313 -44.47 -28.95 -14.65
C ILE A 313 -45.10 -29.76 -15.81
N LYS A 314 -44.26 -30.36 -16.67
CA LYS A 314 -44.75 -31.19 -17.79
C LYS A 314 -45.51 -32.44 -17.32
N ALA A 315 -45.17 -33.00 -16.18
CA ALA A 315 -45.88 -34.12 -15.55
C ALA A 315 -47.21 -33.71 -14.90
N GLY A 316 -47.53 -32.41 -14.85
CA GLY A 316 -48.76 -31.90 -14.26
C GLY A 316 -48.73 -31.85 -12.72
N GLU A 317 -47.55 -31.84 -12.11
CA GLU A 317 -47.42 -31.66 -10.66
C GLU A 317 -47.97 -30.28 -10.25
N LYS A 318 -48.82 -30.23 -9.21
CA LYS A 318 -49.27 -28.96 -8.62
C LYS A 318 -48.15 -28.40 -7.75
N LEU A 319 -47.29 -27.60 -8.35
CA LEU A 319 -46.14 -26.97 -7.71
C LEU A 319 -46.46 -25.52 -7.34
N VAL A 320 -45.88 -25.04 -6.25
CA VAL A 320 -45.77 -23.62 -5.95
C VAL A 320 -44.31 -23.23 -6.18
N PRO A 321 -43.97 -22.61 -7.33
CA PRO A 321 -42.59 -22.20 -7.58
C PRO A 321 -42.12 -21.21 -6.51
N ASP A 322 -40.88 -21.37 -6.04
CA ASP A 322 -40.28 -20.48 -5.06
C ASP A 322 -39.63 -19.28 -5.75
N PHE A 323 -39.70 -18.13 -5.10
CA PHE A 323 -39.19 -16.89 -5.66
C PHE A 323 -37.66 -16.91 -5.86
N GLN A 324 -36.92 -17.35 -4.84
CA GLN A 324 -35.46 -17.43 -4.89
C GLN A 324 -34.98 -18.65 -5.68
N GLN A 325 -35.60 -19.83 -5.47
CA GLN A 325 -35.11 -21.07 -6.09
C GLN A 325 -35.47 -21.20 -7.57
N HIS A 326 -36.60 -20.60 -8.01
CA HIS A 326 -37.14 -20.83 -9.35
C HIS A 326 -37.33 -19.54 -10.16
N VAL A 327 -37.99 -18.53 -9.60
CA VAL A 327 -38.38 -17.32 -10.36
C VAL A 327 -37.16 -16.46 -10.72
N ILE A 328 -36.35 -16.11 -9.72
CA ILE A 328 -35.17 -15.27 -9.92
C ILE A 328 -34.13 -15.93 -10.83
N PRO A 329 -33.75 -17.21 -10.65
CA PRO A 329 -32.87 -17.92 -11.57
C PRO A 329 -33.41 -17.96 -13.00
N LEU A 330 -34.73 -18.14 -13.17
CA LEU A 330 -35.35 -18.08 -14.51
C LEU A 330 -35.17 -16.69 -15.14
N LEU A 331 -35.45 -15.60 -14.41
CA LEU A 331 -35.24 -14.25 -14.92
C LEU A 331 -33.77 -13.97 -15.28
N GLY A 332 -32.83 -14.56 -14.51
CA GLY A 332 -31.40 -14.56 -14.77
C GLY A 332 -31.02 -15.28 -16.05
N ARG A 333 -31.53 -16.49 -16.23
CA ARG A 333 -31.35 -17.32 -17.42
C ARG A 333 -31.86 -16.63 -18.69
N LEU A 334 -33.01 -15.96 -18.62
CA LEU A 334 -33.61 -15.24 -19.75
C LEU A 334 -32.93 -13.90 -20.05
N GLY A 335 -32.01 -13.45 -19.17
CA GLY A 335 -31.28 -12.19 -19.29
C GLY A 335 -32.09 -10.96 -18.89
N CYS A 336 -33.27 -11.13 -18.27
CA CYS A 336 -34.16 -10.03 -17.88
C CYS A 336 -33.52 -9.10 -16.84
N ASN A 337 -32.77 -9.65 -15.90
CA ASN A 337 -32.03 -8.93 -14.85
C ASN A 337 -30.56 -8.63 -15.25
N SER A 338 -30.24 -8.68 -16.55
CA SER A 338 -28.92 -8.30 -17.06
C SER A 338 -28.74 -6.78 -17.14
N ARG A 339 -27.49 -6.32 -17.23
CA ARG A 339 -27.14 -4.89 -17.38
C ARG A 339 -27.80 -4.22 -18.58
N ASN A 340 -28.06 -4.98 -19.65
CA ASN A 340 -28.65 -4.44 -20.89
C ASN A 340 -30.18 -4.30 -20.80
N CYS A 341 -30.82 -4.90 -19.79
CA CYS A 341 -32.27 -4.92 -19.60
C CYS A 341 -32.65 -4.28 -18.25
N HIS A 342 -33.47 -4.95 -17.44
CA HIS A 342 -34.01 -4.39 -16.20
C HIS A 342 -33.01 -4.39 -15.05
N GLY A 343 -31.90 -5.14 -15.16
CA GLY A 343 -30.77 -5.12 -14.22
C GLY A 343 -29.83 -3.92 -14.35
N SER A 344 -30.16 -2.97 -15.22
CA SER A 344 -29.40 -1.71 -15.32
C SER A 344 -29.67 -0.84 -14.07
N PHE A 345 -28.74 0.05 -13.73
CA PHE A 345 -28.88 0.94 -12.56
C PHE A 345 -30.15 1.81 -12.57
N GLN A 346 -30.71 2.11 -13.74
CA GLN A 346 -31.95 2.89 -13.87
C GLN A 346 -33.17 2.01 -14.20
N GLY A 347 -32.99 0.69 -14.32
CA GLY A 347 -33.98 -0.18 -14.94
C GLY A 347 -34.23 0.17 -16.42
N ARG A 348 -35.33 -0.35 -16.99
CA ARG A 348 -35.81 -0.03 -18.35
C ARG A 348 -37.34 0.05 -18.34
N GLY A 349 -37.90 1.05 -19.02
CA GLY A 349 -39.36 1.20 -19.13
C GLY A 349 -40.08 1.35 -17.79
N GLY A 350 -39.45 1.99 -16.80
CA GLY A 350 -39.97 2.12 -15.44
C GLY A 350 -40.09 0.79 -14.69
N PHE A 351 -39.29 -0.20 -15.06
CA PHE A 351 -39.18 -1.50 -14.38
C PHE A 351 -37.72 -1.81 -14.11
N GLN A 352 -37.41 -2.09 -12.85
CA GLN A 352 -36.05 -2.35 -12.39
C GLN A 352 -35.98 -3.68 -11.64
N LEU A 353 -34.96 -4.45 -11.97
CA LEU A 353 -34.54 -5.63 -11.22
C LEU A 353 -33.12 -5.37 -10.69
N SER A 354 -32.76 -6.03 -9.61
CA SER A 354 -31.40 -6.08 -9.11
C SER A 354 -30.50 -6.74 -10.16
N MET A 355 -29.26 -6.26 -10.29
CA MET A 355 -28.34 -6.80 -11.29
C MET A 355 -28.01 -8.26 -10.94
N PHE A 356 -28.35 -9.16 -11.86
CA PHE A 356 -28.22 -10.62 -11.71
C PHE A 356 -29.11 -11.29 -10.64
N GLY A 357 -30.02 -10.56 -9.97
CA GLY A 357 -31.07 -11.15 -9.14
C GLY A 357 -30.63 -11.54 -7.72
N TYR A 358 -30.10 -10.59 -6.95
CA TYR A 358 -29.58 -10.83 -5.59
C TYR A 358 -30.12 -9.91 -4.52
N ASP A 359 -30.91 -8.89 -4.89
CA ASP A 359 -31.75 -8.16 -3.94
C ASP A 359 -33.18 -8.67 -4.11
N PHE A 360 -33.46 -9.82 -3.48
CA PHE A 360 -34.73 -10.51 -3.61
C PHE A 360 -35.91 -9.63 -3.18
N LYS A 361 -35.70 -8.73 -2.22
CA LYS A 361 -36.74 -7.81 -1.77
C LYS A 361 -37.04 -6.79 -2.86
N LEU A 362 -36.01 -6.11 -3.38
CA LEU A 362 -36.16 -5.15 -4.47
C LEU A 362 -36.80 -5.80 -5.70
N ASP A 363 -36.31 -6.98 -6.09
CA ASP A 363 -36.82 -7.72 -7.24
C ASP A 363 -38.29 -8.09 -7.07
N HIS A 364 -38.66 -8.59 -5.89
CA HIS A 364 -40.03 -8.96 -5.57
C HIS A 364 -40.96 -7.75 -5.60
N ASP A 365 -40.60 -6.67 -4.89
CA ASP A 365 -41.39 -5.45 -4.80
C ASP A 365 -41.65 -4.85 -6.20
N ASN A 366 -40.62 -4.79 -7.06
CA ASN A 366 -40.77 -4.30 -8.44
C ASN A 366 -41.60 -5.25 -9.34
N LEU A 367 -41.49 -6.56 -9.15
CA LEU A 367 -42.31 -7.53 -9.87
C LEU A 367 -43.79 -7.42 -9.49
N LEU A 368 -44.11 -7.10 -8.23
CA LEU A 368 -45.49 -6.92 -7.77
C LEU A 368 -46.22 -5.81 -8.55
N GLU A 369 -45.51 -4.77 -8.99
CA GLU A 369 -46.07 -3.70 -9.82
C GLU A 369 -46.43 -4.14 -11.25
N ARG A 370 -45.97 -5.33 -11.67
CA ARG A 370 -46.09 -5.86 -13.03
C ARG A 370 -46.93 -7.13 -13.13
N ILE A 371 -47.53 -7.57 -12.02
CA ILE A 371 -48.37 -8.77 -11.97
C ILE A 371 -49.81 -8.44 -11.59
N ASN A 372 -50.74 -9.25 -12.07
CA ASN A 372 -52.14 -9.23 -11.67
C ASN A 372 -52.48 -10.55 -10.96
N LYS A 373 -52.63 -10.50 -9.62
CA LYS A 373 -52.88 -11.71 -8.82
C LYS A 373 -54.28 -12.29 -9.02
N GLU A 374 -55.26 -11.47 -9.38
CA GLU A 374 -56.63 -11.92 -9.64
C GLU A 374 -56.79 -12.55 -11.02
N LYS A 375 -56.06 -12.00 -12.01
CA LYS A 375 -55.98 -12.51 -13.37
C LYS A 375 -54.52 -12.72 -13.76
N PRO A 376 -53.87 -13.81 -13.30
CA PRO A 376 -52.45 -14.06 -13.56
C PRO A 376 -52.03 -13.91 -15.02
N LYS A 377 -52.86 -14.35 -15.97
CA LYS A 377 -52.63 -14.25 -17.42
C LYS A 377 -52.53 -12.83 -17.96
N ASP A 378 -53.08 -11.84 -17.26
CA ASP A 378 -53.03 -10.43 -17.67
C ASP A 378 -51.76 -9.72 -17.14
N SER A 379 -50.85 -10.47 -16.51
CA SER A 379 -49.63 -9.92 -15.92
C SER A 379 -48.63 -9.48 -17.01
N LEU A 380 -48.14 -8.25 -16.91
CA LEU A 380 -47.14 -7.69 -17.83
C LEU A 380 -45.84 -8.51 -17.88
N VAL A 381 -45.47 -9.15 -16.76
CA VAL A 381 -44.27 -10.02 -16.70
C VAL A 381 -44.42 -11.31 -17.52
N LEU A 382 -45.65 -11.71 -17.88
CA LEU A 382 -45.91 -12.84 -18.77
C LEU A 382 -46.00 -12.40 -20.24
N ASN A 383 -46.65 -11.26 -20.51
CA ASN A 383 -47.05 -10.87 -21.87
C ASN A 383 -45.99 -10.05 -22.63
N LYS A 384 -45.25 -9.18 -21.93
CA LYS A 384 -44.16 -8.42 -22.58
C LYS A 384 -43.02 -9.31 -23.06
N PRO A 385 -42.48 -10.25 -22.26
CA PRO A 385 -41.32 -11.02 -22.70
C PRO A 385 -41.70 -12.10 -23.74
N THR A 386 -42.98 -12.44 -23.91
CA THR A 386 -43.48 -13.26 -25.03
C THR A 386 -43.80 -12.46 -26.29
N SER A 387 -43.65 -11.13 -26.25
CA SER A 387 -44.04 -10.19 -27.31
C SER A 387 -45.55 -10.18 -27.65
N GLU A 388 -46.41 -10.61 -26.71
CA GLU A 388 -47.86 -10.38 -26.79
C GLU A 388 -48.17 -8.89 -26.57
N ASP A 389 -47.43 -8.25 -25.66
CA ASP A 389 -47.35 -6.79 -25.53
C ASP A 389 -46.03 -6.26 -26.12
N GLU A 390 -46.03 -5.00 -26.57
CA GLU A 390 -44.81 -4.36 -27.08
C GLU A 390 -43.71 -4.33 -26.01
N HIS A 391 -42.54 -4.86 -26.37
CA HIS A 391 -41.37 -4.98 -25.50
C HIS A 391 -40.09 -4.68 -26.27
N GLU A 392 -39.41 -3.58 -25.90
CA GLU A 392 -38.14 -3.17 -26.50
C GLU A 392 -37.04 -4.24 -26.40
N GLY A 393 -37.09 -5.08 -25.35
CA GLY A 393 -36.15 -6.17 -25.14
C GLY A 393 -36.33 -7.35 -26.11
N GLY A 394 -37.37 -7.34 -26.95
CA GLY A 394 -37.74 -8.41 -27.87
C GLY A 394 -38.29 -9.65 -27.18
N LEU A 395 -38.32 -10.76 -27.91
CA LEU A 395 -38.72 -12.07 -27.39
C LEU A 395 -37.68 -12.59 -26.41
N ARG A 396 -38.12 -12.85 -25.16
CA ARG A 396 -37.30 -13.41 -24.08
C ARG A 396 -37.89 -14.70 -23.53
N LEU A 397 -39.22 -14.76 -23.35
CA LEU A 397 -39.96 -15.96 -22.94
C LEU A 397 -40.53 -16.66 -24.17
N PRO A 398 -40.34 -17.98 -24.32
CA PRO A 398 -41.07 -18.75 -25.32
C PRO A 398 -42.59 -18.75 -25.01
N PRO A 399 -43.45 -18.31 -25.95
CA PRO A 399 -44.91 -18.35 -25.75
C PRO A 399 -45.39 -19.79 -25.56
N GLY A 400 -46.16 -20.04 -24.50
CA GLY A 400 -46.61 -21.38 -24.12
C GLY A 400 -45.52 -22.31 -23.58
N GLY A 401 -44.30 -21.78 -23.33
CA GLY A 401 -43.20 -22.54 -22.75
C GLY A 401 -43.41 -22.85 -21.26
N TRP A 402 -42.62 -23.80 -20.74
CA TRP A 402 -42.62 -24.15 -19.31
C TRP A 402 -42.17 -22.96 -18.45
N GLU A 403 -41.35 -22.07 -19.01
CA GLU A 403 -40.88 -20.84 -18.38
C GLU A 403 -42.04 -19.88 -18.08
N GLN A 404 -42.93 -19.70 -19.07
CA GLN A 404 -44.13 -18.87 -18.91
C GLN A 404 -45.09 -19.51 -17.91
N GLN A 405 -45.24 -20.84 -17.96
CA GLN A 405 -46.06 -21.60 -17.01
C GLN A 405 -45.54 -21.49 -15.57
N LEU A 406 -44.22 -21.55 -15.35
CA LEU A 406 -43.60 -21.40 -14.05
C LEU A 406 -43.91 -20.03 -13.44
N LEU A 407 -43.74 -18.95 -14.20
CA LEU A 407 -44.08 -17.60 -13.73
C LEU A 407 -45.58 -17.45 -13.48
N HIS A 408 -46.42 -17.99 -14.35
CA HIS A 408 -47.87 -18.00 -14.17
C HIS A 408 -48.27 -18.70 -12.86
N ASP A 409 -47.71 -19.87 -12.57
CA ASP A 409 -48.07 -20.66 -11.39
C ASP A 409 -47.61 -20.00 -10.10
N TRP A 410 -46.45 -19.33 -10.10
CA TRP A 410 -46.02 -18.48 -8.99
C TRP A 410 -46.99 -17.32 -8.73
N ILE A 411 -47.45 -16.63 -9.79
CA ILE A 411 -48.41 -15.53 -9.67
C ILE A 411 -49.77 -16.04 -9.19
N ALA A 412 -50.25 -17.15 -9.75
CA ALA A 412 -51.52 -17.77 -9.38
C ALA A 412 -51.52 -18.29 -7.93
N ALA A 413 -50.35 -18.68 -7.41
CA ALA A 413 -50.15 -19.04 -6.00
C ALA A 413 -50.01 -17.81 -5.07
N GLY A 414 -50.19 -16.59 -5.58
CA GLY A 414 -50.18 -15.34 -4.81
C GLY A 414 -48.88 -14.55 -4.86
N ALA A 415 -47.89 -15.00 -5.66
CA ALA A 415 -46.58 -14.37 -5.82
C ALA A 415 -45.86 -14.12 -4.48
N ALA A 416 -45.67 -15.19 -3.69
CA ALA A 416 -44.96 -15.11 -2.41
C ALA A 416 -43.50 -14.65 -2.58
N SER A 417 -43.00 -13.89 -1.61
CA SER A 417 -41.59 -13.48 -1.53
C SER A 417 -40.73 -14.57 -0.89
N VAL A 418 -39.44 -14.30 -0.72
CA VAL A 418 -38.51 -15.20 -0.02
C VAL A 418 -38.93 -15.36 1.45
N SER A 419 -38.94 -16.60 1.94
CA SER A 419 -39.20 -16.88 3.36
C SER A 419 -37.97 -16.53 4.20
N ALA A 420 -38.17 -15.78 5.30
CA ALA A 420 -37.09 -15.47 6.25
C ALA A 420 -36.53 -16.73 6.94
N ASP A 421 -37.37 -17.76 7.12
CA ASP A 421 -37.02 -19.06 7.68
C ASP A 421 -36.80 -20.13 6.59
N GLY A 422 -36.70 -19.71 5.33
CA GLY A 422 -36.50 -20.60 4.18
C GLY A 422 -35.11 -21.26 4.18
N PRO A 423 -34.96 -22.41 3.49
CA PRO A 423 -33.66 -23.05 3.37
C PRO A 423 -32.70 -22.15 2.57
N ARG A 424 -31.45 -22.07 3.03
CA ARG A 424 -30.41 -21.23 2.42
C ARG A 424 -29.63 -22.03 1.40
N PHE A 425 -29.25 -21.38 0.29
CA PHE A 425 -28.39 -21.99 -0.72
C PHE A 425 -27.02 -22.33 -0.12
N VAL A 426 -26.56 -23.56 -0.32
CA VAL A 426 -25.27 -24.04 0.22
C VAL A 426 -24.21 -24.14 -0.87
N ARG A 427 -24.49 -24.83 -1.99
CA ARG A 427 -23.56 -24.96 -3.12
C ARG A 427 -24.23 -25.44 -4.41
N LEU A 428 -23.50 -25.28 -5.52
CA LEU A 428 -23.85 -25.81 -6.84
C LEU A 428 -22.92 -26.97 -7.21
N ASP A 429 -23.46 -28.19 -7.37
CA ASP A 429 -22.73 -29.36 -7.82
C ASP A 429 -22.95 -29.56 -9.33
N VAL A 430 -21.92 -29.34 -10.15
CA VAL A 430 -21.99 -29.52 -11.61
C VAL A 430 -21.19 -30.74 -12.08
N THR A 431 -21.79 -31.53 -12.96
CA THR A 431 -21.17 -32.71 -13.57
C THR A 431 -21.38 -32.74 -15.09
N PRO A 432 -20.41 -33.25 -15.87
CA PRO A 432 -19.05 -33.61 -15.46
C PRO A 432 -18.21 -32.37 -15.08
N ARG A 433 -17.22 -32.53 -14.18
CA ARG A 433 -16.33 -31.42 -13.76
C ARG A 433 -15.27 -31.05 -14.80
N GLN A 434 -14.95 -31.99 -15.69
CA GLN A 434 -14.02 -31.83 -16.79
C GLN A 434 -14.55 -32.61 -18.00
N ILE A 435 -14.43 -32.02 -19.18
CA ILE A 435 -14.75 -32.62 -20.47
C ILE A 435 -13.51 -32.58 -21.35
N VAL A 436 -13.17 -33.71 -21.96
CA VAL A 436 -12.11 -33.81 -22.97
C VAL A 436 -12.74 -34.33 -24.25
N PHE A 437 -12.96 -33.43 -25.20
CA PHE A 437 -13.49 -33.77 -26.51
C PHE A 437 -12.38 -34.32 -27.41
N LYS A 438 -12.71 -35.30 -28.24
CA LYS A 438 -11.77 -35.92 -29.19
C LYS A 438 -11.73 -35.18 -30.52
N LYS A 439 -12.86 -34.62 -30.93
CA LYS A 439 -12.99 -33.94 -32.23
C LYS A 439 -13.95 -32.77 -32.19
N LYS A 440 -13.79 -31.88 -33.17
CA LYS A 440 -14.71 -30.77 -33.42
C LYS A 440 -16.14 -31.29 -33.63
N GLY A 441 -17.11 -30.59 -33.06
CA GLY A 441 -18.54 -30.90 -33.16
C GLY A 441 -19.05 -31.94 -32.16
N GLU A 442 -18.16 -32.57 -31.38
CA GLU A 442 -18.58 -33.43 -30.27
C GLU A 442 -19.27 -32.59 -29.18
N SER A 443 -20.25 -33.20 -28.51
CA SER A 443 -21.08 -32.51 -27.52
C SER A 443 -21.26 -33.31 -26.25
N ALA A 444 -21.37 -32.61 -25.12
CA ALA A 444 -21.60 -33.17 -23.80
C ALA A 444 -22.55 -32.26 -23.03
N ALA A 445 -23.47 -32.84 -22.27
CA ALA A 445 -24.42 -32.10 -21.46
C ALA A 445 -23.91 -31.92 -20.03
N LEU A 446 -24.08 -30.72 -19.48
CA LEU A 446 -23.90 -30.44 -18.06
C LEU A 446 -25.17 -30.79 -17.28
N LYS A 447 -24.96 -31.22 -16.04
CA LYS A 447 -26.00 -31.37 -15.03
C LYS A 447 -25.60 -30.56 -13.80
N ALA A 448 -26.45 -29.62 -13.42
CA ALA A 448 -26.24 -28.73 -12.27
C ALA A 448 -27.26 -29.06 -11.16
N ILE A 449 -26.77 -29.35 -9.96
CA ILE A 449 -27.58 -29.71 -8.79
C ILE A 449 -27.38 -28.65 -7.71
N ALA A 450 -28.46 -27.95 -7.33
CA ALA A 450 -28.44 -27.04 -6.20
C ALA A 450 -28.61 -27.84 -4.90
N VAL A 451 -27.83 -27.49 -3.89
CA VAL A 451 -27.90 -28.07 -2.54
C VAL A 451 -28.29 -26.97 -1.55
N TRP A 452 -29.32 -27.24 -0.75
CA TRP A 452 -29.89 -26.31 0.22
C TRP A 452 -29.64 -26.77 1.67
N SER A 453 -29.73 -25.84 2.63
CA SER A 453 -29.36 -26.07 4.03
C SER A 453 -30.24 -27.07 4.78
N ASP A 454 -31.45 -27.32 4.28
CA ASP A 454 -32.39 -28.34 4.79
C ASP A 454 -32.14 -29.74 4.21
N GLY A 455 -31.14 -29.87 3.32
CA GLY A 455 -30.83 -31.11 2.60
C GLY A 455 -31.57 -31.29 1.30
N THR A 456 -32.45 -30.38 0.91
CA THR A 456 -33.09 -30.40 -0.39
C THR A 456 -32.03 -30.31 -1.50
N ARG A 457 -32.17 -31.19 -2.50
CA ARG A 457 -31.30 -31.24 -3.69
C ARG A 457 -32.16 -31.22 -4.92
N GLU A 458 -31.91 -30.30 -5.84
CA GLU A 458 -32.70 -30.18 -7.07
C GLU A 458 -31.79 -30.08 -8.29
N ASP A 459 -32.17 -30.78 -9.37
CA ASP A 459 -31.58 -30.58 -10.69
C ASP A 459 -32.05 -29.24 -11.28
N VAL A 460 -31.20 -28.23 -11.14
CA VAL A 460 -31.45 -26.86 -11.57
C VAL A 460 -30.83 -26.55 -12.93
N THR A 461 -30.47 -27.57 -13.72
CA THR A 461 -29.84 -27.40 -15.03
C THR A 461 -30.65 -26.48 -15.94
N CYS A 462 -31.98 -26.63 -15.94
CA CYS A 462 -32.87 -25.79 -16.76
C CYS A 462 -33.04 -24.35 -16.24
N LEU A 463 -32.56 -24.03 -15.05
CA LEU A 463 -32.57 -22.70 -14.44
C LEU A 463 -31.17 -22.06 -14.37
N THR A 464 -30.14 -22.87 -14.62
CA THR A 464 -28.74 -22.43 -14.58
C THR A 464 -28.43 -21.57 -15.81
N ARG A 465 -27.69 -20.49 -15.60
CA ARG A 465 -27.09 -19.71 -16.70
C ARG A 465 -25.71 -20.27 -17.00
N PHE A 466 -25.46 -20.61 -18.26
CA PHE A 466 -24.16 -21.09 -18.72
C PHE A 466 -23.47 -20.05 -19.60
N GLU A 467 -22.16 -19.92 -19.46
CA GLU A 467 -21.32 -19.01 -20.24
C GLU A 467 -19.98 -19.70 -20.53
N SER A 468 -19.50 -19.65 -21.76
CA SER A 468 -18.13 -20.11 -22.06
C SER A 468 -17.17 -18.93 -22.03
N LYS A 469 -15.99 -19.16 -21.46
CA LYS A 469 -14.90 -18.16 -21.40
C LYS A 469 -14.25 -17.92 -22.76
N ASP A 470 -14.36 -18.89 -23.66
CA ASP A 470 -13.81 -18.82 -25.01
C ASP A 470 -14.67 -19.69 -25.94
N ASP A 471 -15.67 -19.05 -26.53
CA ASP A 471 -16.60 -19.65 -27.49
C ASP A 471 -15.89 -20.17 -28.75
N SER A 472 -14.65 -19.72 -29.03
CA SER A 472 -13.87 -20.22 -30.15
C SER A 472 -13.38 -21.66 -29.93
N VAL A 473 -13.23 -22.06 -28.66
CA VAL A 473 -12.85 -23.43 -28.25
C VAL A 473 -14.09 -24.29 -28.04
N ALA A 474 -15.05 -23.82 -27.25
CA ALA A 474 -16.30 -24.52 -26.99
C ALA A 474 -17.45 -23.55 -26.73
N GLU A 475 -18.59 -23.78 -27.38
CA GLU A 475 -19.82 -23.04 -27.11
C GLU A 475 -20.72 -23.82 -26.14
N VAL A 476 -21.61 -23.13 -25.44
CA VAL A 476 -22.62 -23.75 -24.56
C VAL A 476 -24.00 -23.20 -24.87
N THR A 477 -25.00 -24.08 -24.99
CA THR A 477 -26.40 -23.67 -25.15
C THR A 477 -27.03 -23.35 -23.80
N PRO A 478 -28.18 -22.63 -23.76
CA PRO A 478 -28.91 -22.41 -22.51
C PRO A 478 -29.24 -23.72 -21.78
N GLU A 479 -29.46 -24.83 -22.47
CA GLU A 479 -29.79 -26.14 -21.88
C GLU A 479 -28.58 -26.83 -21.23
N GLY A 480 -27.40 -26.19 -21.23
CA GLY A 480 -26.16 -26.76 -20.70
C GLY A 480 -25.50 -27.75 -21.66
N LEU A 481 -25.85 -27.73 -22.96
CA LEU A 481 -25.20 -28.56 -23.97
C LEU A 481 -23.94 -27.85 -24.46
N ILE A 482 -22.78 -28.43 -24.21
CA ILE A 482 -21.49 -27.91 -24.67
C ILE A 482 -21.15 -28.56 -26.01
N GLN A 483 -20.66 -27.79 -26.98
CA GLN A 483 -20.13 -28.29 -28.25
C GLN A 483 -18.70 -27.80 -28.50
N ALA A 484 -17.81 -28.73 -28.88
CA ALA A 484 -16.45 -28.45 -29.30
C ALA A 484 -16.39 -27.69 -30.64
N LYS A 485 -15.65 -26.57 -30.69
CA LYS A 485 -15.47 -25.75 -31.91
C LYS A 485 -14.07 -25.83 -32.50
N ALA A 486 -13.04 -25.73 -31.67
CA ALA A 486 -11.65 -25.79 -32.09
C ALA A 486 -10.74 -26.33 -30.98
N PRO A 487 -9.57 -26.89 -31.33
CA PRO A 487 -8.59 -27.29 -30.34
C PRO A 487 -8.16 -26.14 -29.43
N GLY A 488 -8.01 -26.45 -28.14
CA GLY A 488 -7.66 -25.48 -27.11
C GLY A 488 -8.19 -25.91 -25.75
N ASP A 489 -8.10 -25.00 -24.79
CA ASP A 489 -8.72 -25.18 -23.48
C ASP A 489 -9.48 -23.95 -23.02
N THR A 490 -10.67 -24.19 -22.47
CA THR A 490 -11.56 -23.16 -21.96
C THR A 490 -12.31 -23.67 -20.72
N TYR A 491 -13.14 -22.81 -20.15
CA TYR A 491 -14.04 -23.13 -19.07
C TYR A 491 -15.46 -22.71 -19.43
N VAL A 492 -16.42 -23.57 -19.07
CA VAL A 492 -17.84 -23.24 -19.09
C VAL A 492 -18.27 -22.97 -17.66
N ILE A 493 -18.70 -21.74 -17.41
CA ILE A 493 -19.12 -21.24 -16.11
C ILE A 493 -20.63 -21.46 -15.95
N SER A 494 -21.02 -22.02 -14.83
CA SER A 494 -22.40 -22.29 -14.43
C SER A 494 -22.77 -21.36 -13.28
N TYR A 495 -23.83 -20.58 -13.44
CA TYR A 495 -24.33 -19.66 -12.41
C TYR A 495 -25.74 -20.06 -11.99
N TYR A 496 -25.94 -20.26 -10.68
CA TYR A 496 -27.25 -20.49 -10.08
C TYR A 496 -27.22 -20.00 -8.63
N ASP A 497 -28.16 -19.11 -8.26
CA ASP A 497 -28.14 -18.39 -6.98
C ASP A 497 -26.71 -17.87 -6.72
N ASN A 498 -26.17 -18.00 -5.51
CA ASN A 498 -24.79 -17.62 -5.20
C ASN A 498 -23.71 -18.57 -5.72
N GLY A 499 -24.09 -19.73 -6.25
CA GLY A 499 -23.16 -20.73 -6.73
C GLY A 499 -22.57 -20.41 -8.09
N ILE A 500 -21.24 -20.41 -8.16
CA ILE A 500 -20.47 -20.32 -9.40
C ILE A 500 -19.62 -21.58 -9.52
N PHE A 501 -19.76 -22.29 -10.64
CA PHE A 501 -18.97 -23.48 -10.91
C PHE A 501 -18.34 -23.43 -12.29
N SER A 502 -17.04 -23.71 -12.37
CA SER A 502 -16.28 -23.73 -13.62
C SER A 502 -16.00 -25.16 -14.07
N THR A 503 -16.62 -25.58 -15.17
CA THR A 503 -16.34 -26.88 -15.81
C THR A 503 -15.22 -26.73 -16.83
N GLN A 504 -14.13 -27.49 -16.68
CA GLN A 504 -13.01 -27.42 -17.63
C GLN A 504 -13.36 -28.15 -18.93
N VAL A 505 -13.16 -27.50 -20.07
CA VAL A 505 -13.39 -28.08 -21.40
C VAL A 505 -12.09 -28.06 -22.19
N LEU A 506 -11.66 -29.23 -22.65
CA LEU A 506 -10.43 -29.43 -23.39
C LEU A 506 -10.74 -30.06 -24.75
N GLN A 507 -10.11 -29.57 -25.81
CA GLN A 507 -10.04 -30.25 -27.08
C GLN A 507 -8.55 -30.34 -27.50
N PRO A 508 -7.95 -31.53 -27.57
CA PRO A 508 -6.54 -31.68 -27.92
C PRO A 508 -6.21 -31.11 -29.30
N VAL A 509 -5.03 -30.51 -29.44
CA VAL A 509 -4.45 -30.07 -30.71
C VAL A 509 -4.11 -31.26 -31.61
N ARG A 510 -3.69 -32.36 -30.98
CA ARG A 510 -3.40 -33.64 -31.62
C ARG A 510 -3.73 -34.77 -30.64
N GLU A 511 -4.34 -35.84 -31.13
CA GLU A 511 -4.43 -37.08 -30.36
C GLU A 511 -3.13 -37.88 -30.53
N TYR A 512 -2.62 -38.39 -29.41
CA TYR A 512 -1.50 -39.34 -29.38
C TYR A 512 -2.02 -40.71 -28.99
N GLN A 513 -1.59 -41.74 -29.71
CA GLN A 513 -1.77 -43.12 -29.28
C GLN A 513 -0.92 -43.38 -28.01
N PRO A 514 -1.29 -44.37 -27.18
CA PRO A 514 -0.47 -44.77 -26.04
C PRO A 514 0.98 -45.06 -26.47
N GLY A 515 1.94 -44.36 -25.86
CA GLY A 515 3.37 -44.45 -26.19
C GLY A 515 3.85 -43.60 -27.38
N GLU A 516 2.96 -42.88 -28.08
CA GLU A 516 3.33 -42.02 -29.21
C GLU A 516 3.81 -40.62 -28.78
N TYR A 517 3.33 -40.12 -27.63
CA TYR A 517 3.76 -38.82 -27.12
C TYR A 517 5.24 -38.87 -26.74
N PRO A 518 6.09 -37.91 -27.18
CA PRO A 518 7.53 -37.97 -26.93
C PRO A 518 7.86 -38.06 -25.44
N GLU A 519 8.89 -38.82 -25.11
CA GLU A 519 9.40 -38.85 -23.74
C GLU A 519 10.04 -37.50 -23.40
N VAL A 520 9.46 -36.81 -22.41
CA VAL A 520 9.95 -35.51 -21.93
C VAL A 520 10.34 -35.66 -20.47
N SER A 521 11.60 -35.37 -20.15
CA SER A 521 12.08 -35.39 -18.77
C SER A 521 11.33 -34.39 -17.88
N THR A 522 10.97 -34.80 -16.67
CA THR A 522 10.32 -33.97 -15.66
C THR A 522 11.14 -33.98 -14.36
N PRO A 523 12.29 -33.29 -14.31
CA PRO A 523 13.18 -33.34 -13.16
C PRO A 523 12.56 -32.73 -11.89
N THR A 524 11.57 -31.83 -12.04
CA THR A 524 10.86 -31.22 -10.91
C THR A 524 9.37 -31.57 -10.90
N VAL A 525 8.71 -31.32 -9.76
CA VAL A 525 7.25 -31.51 -9.63
C VAL A 525 6.47 -30.49 -10.48
N VAL A 526 7.02 -29.28 -10.65
CA VAL A 526 6.47 -28.27 -11.58
C VAL A 526 6.35 -28.87 -12.98
N ASP A 527 7.42 -29.50 -13.46
CA ASP A 527 7.46 -30.11 -14.79
C ASP A 527 6.43 -31.23 -14.94
N ARG A 528 6.23 -32.05 -13.90
CA ARG A 528 5.22 -33.11 -13.89
C ARG A 528 3.81 -32.55 -14.06
N HIS A 529 3.46 -31.49 -13.34
CA HIS A 529 2.13 -30.89 -13.45
C HIS A 529 1.91 -30.18 -14.79
N VAL A 530 2.93 -29.48 -15.30
CA VAL A 530 2.84 -28.82 -16.61
C VAL A 530 2.74 -29.85 -17.72
N LEU A 531 3.61 -30.87 -17.73
CA LEU A 531 3.59 -31.92 -18.75
C LEU A 531 2.27 -32.70 -18.73
N ALA A 532 1.73 -33.03 -17.55
CA ALA A 532 0.43 -33.70 -17.45
C ALA A 532 -0.71 -32.90 -18.09
N LYS A 533 -0.69 -31.56 -18.00
CA LYS A 533 -1.64 -30.69 -18.68
C LYS A 533 -1.40 -30.64 -20.19
N LEU A 534 -0.14 -30.51 -20.63
CA LEU A 534 0.22 -30.49 -22.05
C LEU A 534 -0.11 -31.79 -22.78
N GLN A 535 0.08 -32.94 -22.13
CA GLN A 535 -0.30 -34.26 -22.66
C GLN A 535 -1.81 -34.36 -22.91
N LYS A 536 -2.65 -33.87 -21.99
CA LYS A 536 -4.10 -33.81 -22.18
C LYS A 536 -4.51 -32.92 -23.35
N LEU A 537 -3.70 -31.91 -23.68
CA LEU A 537 -3.92 -31.01 -24.81
C LEU A 537 -3.28 -31.51 -26.10
N GLY A 538 -2.51 -32.59 -26.07
CA GLY A 538 -1.74 -33.02 -27.23
C GLY A 538 -0.68 -31.99 -27.68
N ILE A 539 -0.21 -31.16 -26.75
CA ILE A 539 0.81 -30.14 -27.01
C ILE A 539 2.16 -30.70 -26.58
N GLN A 540 3.16 -30.66 -27.45
CA GLN A 540 4.54 -30.95 -27.08
C GLN A 540 5.18 -29.66 -26.56
N PRO A 541 5.90 -29.69 -25.43
CA PRO A 541 6.69 -28.54 -25.01
C PRO A 541 7.82 -28.28 -25.99
N SER A 542 8.30 -27.04 -26.05
CA SER A 542 9.50 -26.70 -26.83
C SER A 542 10.76 -27.39 -26.30
N GLY A 543 11.85 -27.31 -27.08
CA GLY A 543 13.18 -27.67 -26.61
C GLY A 543 13.63 -26.79 -25.44
N LEU A 544 14.72 -27.17 -24.77
CA LEU A 544 15.36 -26.29 -23.79
C LEU A 544 15.92 -25.04 -24.48
N CYS A 545 15.93 -23.93 -23.75
CA CYS A 545 16.68 -22.75 -24.17
C CYS A 545 18.19 -23.01 -24.12
N THR A 546 18.93 -22.24 -24.92
CA THR A 546 20.40 -22.22 -24.88
C THR A 546 20.90 -21.66 -23.54
N ASP A 547 22.19 -21.82 -23.25
CA ASP A 547 22.77 -21.30 -22.01
C ASP A 547 22.82 -19.77 -21.98
N GLU A 548 23.00 -19.14 -23.14
CA GLU A 548 22.90 -17.69 -23.34
C GLU A 548 21.48 -17.19 -23.00
N GLU A 549 20.46 -17.81 -23.61
CA GLU A 549 19.06 -17.49 -23.35
C GLU A 549 18.71 -17.69 -21.87
N PHE A 550 19.12 -18.82 -21.28
CA PHE A 550 18.91 -19.08 -19.85
C PHE A 550 19.54 -18.00 -18.98
N LEU A 551 20.84 -17.71 -19.17
CA LEU A 551 21.58 -16.77 -18.33
C LEU A 551 21.00 -15.36 -18.41
N ARG A 552 20.67 -14.90 -19.62
CA ARG A 552 20.01 -13.60 -19.82
C ARG A 552 18.67 -13.56 -19.07
N ARG A 553 17.83 -14.58 -19.28
CA ARG A 553 16.47 -14.63 -18.73
C ARG A 553 16.46 -14.64 -17.22
N VAL A 554 17.25 -15.52 -16.61
CA VAL A 554 17.30 -15.67 -15.15
C VAL A 554 17.92 -14.44 -14.48
N SER A 555 18.92 -13.81 -15.09
CA SER A 555 19.55 -12.59 -14.56
C SER A 555 18.56 -11.42 -14.54
N LEU A 556 17.83 -11.22 -15.64
CA LEU A 556 16.80 -10.19 -15.74
C LEU A 556 15.63 -10.43 -14.78
N ASP A 557 15.15 -11.68 -14.66
CA ASP A 557 13.99 -11.98 -13.83
C ASP A 557 14.28 -11.90 -12.34
N MET A 558 15.46 -12.38 -11.92
CA MET A 558 15.82 -12.40 -10.50
C MET A 558 16.38 -11.07 -10.02
N THR A 559 17.12 -10.33 -10.87
CA THR A 559 17.90 -9.17 -10.42
C THR A 559 17.66 -7.89 -11.23
N GLY A 560 16.84 -7.93 -12.28
CA GLY A 560 16.61 -6.78 -13.15
C GLY A 560 17.88 -6.25 -13.81
N THR A 561 18.88 -7.10 -14.04
CA THR A 561 20.22 -6.70 -14.51
C THR A 561 20.70 -7.69 -15.59
N LEU A 562 21.36 -7.19 -16.63
CA LEU A 562 21.96 -8.05 -17.66
C LEU A 562 23.22 -8.75 -17.12
N PRO A 563 23.53 -9.98 -17.57
CA PRO A 563 24.83 -10.57 -17.31
C PRO A 563 25.93 -9.78 -18.05
N THR A 564 27.11 -9.65 -17.44
CA THR A 564 28.27 -9.02 -18.08
C THR A 564 28.89 -9.95 -19.14
N PRO A 565 29.65 -9.40 -20.11
CA PRO A 565 30.34 -10.21 -21.11
C PRO A 565 31.24 -11.31 -20.51
N ASP A 566 31.95 -11.01 -19.42
CA ASP A 566 32.82 -11.99 -18.75
C ASP A 566 32.00 -13.09 -18.06
N GLU A 567 30.91 -12.73 -17.37
CA GLU A 567 30.00 -13.73 -16.79
C GLU A 567 29.39 -14.65 -17.86
N ILE A 568 29.03 -14.11 -19.03
CA ILE A 568 28.53 -14.92 -20.14
C ILE A 568 29.61 -15.89 -20.61
N ARG A 569 30.82 -15.39 -20.88
CA ARG A 569 31.95 -16.25 -21.32
C ARG A 569 32.25 -17.35 -20.33
N ASP A 570 32.28 -17.03 -19.04
CA ASP A 570 32.59 -18.00 -17.98
C ASP A 570 31.48 -19.04 -17.84
N PHE A 571 30.21 -18.62 -17.91
CA PHE A 571 29.06 -19.53 -17.84
C PHE A 571 28.99 -20.49 -19.04
N LEU A 572 29.35 -20.02 -20.24
CA LEU A 572 29.40 -20.85 -21.44
C LEU A 572 30.57 -21.83 -21.43
N LYS A 573 31.70 -21.47 -20.80
CA LYS A 573 32.86 -22.36 -20.64
C LYS A 573 32.67 -23.42 -19.56
N ASP A 574 31.80 -23.17 -18.58
CA ASP A 574 31.55 -24.11 -17.50
C ASP A 574 30.87 -25.40 -18.03
N PRO A 575 31.52 -26.58 -17.92
CA PRO A 575 30.96 -27.85 -18.36
C PRO A 575 30.03 -28.50 -17.32
N SER A 576 29.86 -27.91 -16.13
CA SER A 576 29.06 -28.46 -15.05
C SER A 576 27.59 -28.61 -15.45
N THR A 577 26.99 -29.76 -15.11
CA THR A 577 25.54 -29.98 -15.27
C THR A 577 24.70 -29.15 -14.31
N GLU A 578 25.31 -28.67 -13.21
CA GLU A 578 24.65 -27.90 -12.15
C GLU A 578 24.81 -26.39 -12.31
N LYS A 579 25.52 -25.91 -13.35
CA LYS A 579 25.85 -24.49 -13.51
C LYS A 579 24.62 -23.58 -13.49
N ARG A 580 23.49 -24.04 -14.05
CA ARG A 580 22.21 -23.30 -14.05
C ARG A 580 21.67 -23.11 -12.64
N SER A 581 21.62 -24.18 -11.84
CA SER A 581 21.18 -24.15 -10.45
C SER A 581 22.12 -23.35 -9.55
N GLN A 582 23.43 -23.46 -9.75
CA GLN A 582 24.42 -22.66 -9.03
C GLN A 582 24.30 -21.17 -9.36
N LYS A 583 24.05 -20.82 -10.63
CA LYS A 583 23.80 -19.44 -11.04
C LYS A 583 22.53 -18.87 -10.40
N ILE A 584 21.48 -19.67 -10.25
CA ILE A 584 20.26 -19.28 -9.53
C ILE A 584 20.58 -18.90 -8.08
N GLU A 585 21.29 -19.76 -7.33
CA GLU A 585 21.65 -19.46 -5.94
C GLU A 585 22.50 -18.19 -5.82
N GLU A 586 23.45 -18.03 -6.74
CA GLU A 586 24.32 -16.87 -6.78
C GLU A 586 23.54 -15.58 -7.05
N LEU A 587 22.59 -15.58 -7.99
CA LEU A 587 21.71 -14.44 -8.28
C LEU A 587 20.79 -14.09 -7.10
N LEU A 588 20.24 -15.08 -6.39
CA LEU A 588 19.40 -14.87 -5.20
C LEU A 588 20.18 -14.24 -4.03
N ALA A 589 21.51 -14.34 -4.03
CA ALA A 589 22.38 -13.70 -3.05
C ALA A 589 22.81 -12.27 -3.45
N ARG A 590 22.55 -11.83 -4.69
CA ARG A 590 22.99 -10.50 -5.15
C ARG A 590 22.18 -9.36 -4.51
N PRO A 591 22.81 -8.18 -4.31
CA PRO A 591 22.09 -6.95 -3.99
C PRO A 591 21.03 -6.56 -5.04
N GLY A 592 21.22 -6.99 -6.29
CA GLY A 592 20.25 -6.80 -7.38
C GLY A 592 18.92 -7.52 -7.14
N TYR A 593 18.94 -8.73 -6.59
CA TYR A 593 17.72 -9.44 -6.17
C TYR A 593 16.94 -8.62 -5.14
N VAL A 594 17.66 -8.15 -4.11
CA VAL A 594 17.07 -7.33 -3.04
C VAL A 594 16.45 -6.07 -3.62
N ALA A 595 17.19 -5.32 -4.44
CA ALA A 595 16.69 -4.08 -5.03
C ALA A 595 15.44 -4.31 -5.91
N TRP A 596 15.49 -5.33 -6.77
CA TRP A 596 14.42 -5.63 -7.71
C TRP A 596 13.12 -6.06 -7.02
N TRP A 597 13.20 -6.98 -6.05
CA TRP A 597 12.02 -7.44 -5.34
C TRP A 597 11.50 -6.43 -4.32
N SER A 598 12.37 -5.59 -3.74
CA SER A 598 11.92 -4.46 -2.93
C SER A 598 11.11 -3.46 -3.74
N LEU A 599 11.56 -3.17 -4.98
CA LEU A 599 10.82 -2.30 -5.89
C LEU A 599 9.41 -2.86 -6.16
N LYS A 600 9.32 -4.15 -6.48
CA LYS A 600 8.04 -4.83 -6.77
C LYS A 600 7.10 -4.86 -5.57
N LEU A 601 7.61 -5.18 -4.38
CA LEU A 601 6.79 -5.15 -3.15
C LEU A 601 6.36 -3.72 -2.78
N SER A 602 7.21 -2.72 -3.02
CA SER A 602 6.83 -1.30 -2.83
C SER A 602 5.77 -0.84 -3.86
N ASP A 603 5.79 -1.37 -5.08
CA ASP A 603 4.75 -1.11 -6.08
C ASP A 603 3.41 -1.73 -5.62
N LEU A 604 3.43 -3.00 -5.19
CA LEU A 604 2.26 -3.72 -4.68
C LEU A 604 1.64 -3.03 -3.44
N THR A 605 2.47 -2.61 -2.49
CA THR A 605 2.02 -2.06 -1.20
C THR A 605 1.79 -0.54 -1.23
N GLY A 606 2.21 0.15 -2.31
CA GLY A 606 1.87 1.55 -2.56
C GLY A 606 2.75 2.59 -1.84
N SER A 607 4.04 2.31 -1.67
CA SER A 607 5.00 3.24 -1.05
C SER A 607 5.23 4.48 -1.91
N ASN A 608 4.48 5.57 -1.62
CA ASN A 608 4.51 6.84 -2.36
C ASN A 608 4.34 8.06 -1.44
N ALA A 609 5.35 8.93 -1.40
CA ALA A 609 5.33 10.16 -0.60
C ALA A 609 4.21 11.15 -0.98
N GLY A 610 3.70 11.08 -2.22
CA GLY A 610 2.58 11.88 -2.69
C GLY A 610 1.26 11.61 -1.96
N TYR A 611 1.00 10.34 -1.61
CA TYR A 611 -0.17 9.93 -0.85
C TYR A 611 0.05 9.95 0.66
N LEU A 612 1.27 10.24 1.11
CA LEU A 612 1.55 10.50 2.52
C LEU A 612 1.41 11.99 2.85
N GLY A 613 0.80 12.79 1.98
CA GLY A 613 0.63 14.25 2.10
C GLY A 613 -0.16 14.73 3.33
N GLY A 614 -0.83 13.81 4.04
CA GLY A 614 -1.38 14.05 5.38
C GLY A 614 -0.30 14.18 6.48
N THR A 615 0.97 13.95 6.15
CA THR A 615 2.12 14.16 7.02
C THR A 615 2.94 15.35 6.54
N GLU A 616 3.33 16.22 7.46
CA GLU A 616 4.40 17.19 7.22
C GLU A 616 5.74 16.49 6.89
N MET A 617 5.85 15.18 7.12
CA MET A 617 7.05 14.34 7.00
C MET A 617 7.00 13.29 5.88
N ALA A 618 6.18 13.51 4.85
CA ALA A 618 5.89 12.48 3.84
C ALA A 618 7.13 11.84 3.16
N GLN A 619 8.19 12.63 2.92
CA GLN A 619 9.43 12.13 2.31
C GLN A 619 10.22 11.20 3.24
N PRO A 620 10.58 11.61 4.48
CA PRO A 620 11.14 10.70 5.48
C PRO A 620 10.34 9.41 5.67
N VAL A 621 9.01 9.52 5.74
CA VAL A 621 8.10 8.39 5.95
C VAL A 621 8.13 7.40 4.77
N ALA A 622 8.07 7.90 3.52
CA ALA A 622 8.22 7.04 2.35
C ALA A 622 9.62 6.39 2.29
N GLY A 623 10.66 7.12 2.70
CA GLY A 623 12.02 6.59 2.82
C GLY A 623 12.13 5.45 3.83
N GLN A 624 11.52 5.62 5.02
CA GLN A 624 11.42 4.57 6.04
C GLN A 624 10.69 3.34 5.50
N TRP A 625 9.57 3.52 4.80
CA TRP A 625 8.80 2.41 4.22
C TRP A 625 9.60 1.61 3.19
N ASN A 626 10.26 2.27 2.23
CA ASN A 626 11.08 1.57 1.25
C ASN A 626 12.28 0.86 1.90
N ALA A 627 12.94 1.49 2.87
CA ALA A 627 14.06 0.88 3.58
C ALA A 627 13.62 -0.36 4.39
N TRP A 628 12.46 -0.28 5.03
CA TRP A 628 11.87 -1.39 5.77
C TRP A 628 11.58 -2.58 4.85
N ILE A 629 10.87 -2.39 3.73
CA ILE A 629 10.62 -3.48 2.76
C ILE A 629 11.95 -4.08 2.30
N ARG A 630 12.91 -3.21 1.95
CA ARG A 630 14.23 -3.65 1.49
C ARG A 630 14.93 -4.56 2.48
N ARG A 631 14.92 -4.19 3.77
CA ARG A 631 15.54 -5.00 4.82
C ARG A 631 14.87 -6.37 4.94
N ARG A 632 13.55 -6.45 4.82
CA ARG A 632 12.82 -7.74 4.91
C ARG A 632 13.11 -8.66 3.73
N VAL A 633 13.28 -8.10 2.52
CA VAL A 633 13.71 -8.88 1.34
C VAL A 633 15.15 -9.36 1.49
N GLU A 634 16.04 -8.51 1.99
CA GLU A 634 17.45 -8.84 2.25
C GLU A 634 17.58 -10.00 3.25
N ASP A 635 16.88 -9.91 4.37
CA ASP A 635 16.87 -10.90 5.45
C ASP A 635 15.99 -12.13 5.13
N ASN A 636 15.33 -12.15 3.96
CA ASN A 636 14.41 -13.20 3.52
C ASN A 636 13.31 -13.51 4.56
N VAL A 637 12.72 -12.45 5.14
CA VAL A 637 11.59 -12.57 6.06
C VAL A 637 10.39 -13.14 5.32
N GLY A 638 9.72 -14.13 5.91
CA GLY A 638 8.53 -14.76 5.35
C GLY A 638 7.43 -13.76 5.00
N TRP A 639 6.75 -13.97 3.87
CA TRP A 639 5.70 -13.07 3.38
C TRP A 639 4.56 -12.88 4.39
N ASP A 640 4.22 -13.92 5.16
CA ASP A 640 3.28 -13.86 6.29
C ASP A 640 3.66 -12.78 7.31
N LYS A 641 4.93 -12.72 7.70
CA LYS A 641 5.45 -11.77 8.69
C LYS A 641 5.57 -10.37 8.12
N ILE A 642 5.99 -10.23 6.86
CA ILE A 642 6.00 -8.95 6.15
C ILE A 642 4.57 -8.36 6.15
N VAL A 643 3.59 -9.18 5.78
CA VAL A 643 2.19 -8.76 5.68
C VAL A 643 1.59 -8.48 7.06
N ALA A 644 1.87 -9.30 8.08
CA ALA A 644 1.46 -9.03 9.46
C ALA A 644 2.02 -7.69 9.96
N GLY A 645 3.30 -7.40 9.68
CA GLY A 645 3.93 -6.14 10.03
C GLY A 645 3.29 -4.92 9.36
N ILE A 646 2.65 -5.08 8.21
CA ILE A 646 1.88 -4.03 7.52
C ILE A 646 0.45 -3.95 8.05
N ILE A 647 -0.27 -5.08 8.07
CA ILE A 647 -1.70 -5.14 8.43
C ILE A 647 -1.90 -4.70 9.87
N LEU A 648 -1.12 -5.25 10.80
CA LEU A 648 -1.23 -4.97 12.24
C LEU A 648 -0.46 -3.72 12.67
N GLY A 649 0.27 -3.09 11.75
CA GLY A 649 1.10 -1.92 12.05
C GLY A 649 0.31 -0.79 12.71
N THR A 650 0.80 -0.33 13.85
CA THR A 650 0.39 0.88 14.58
C THR A 650 1.62 1.73 14.85
N SER A 651 1.41 3.02 15.11
CA SER A 651 2.53 3.95 15.28
C SER A 651 3.29 3.76 16.60
N ARG A 652 2.58 3.44 17.68
CA ARG A 652 3.18 3.25 19.00
C ARG A 652 3.40 1.78 19.31
N LEU A 653 4.46 1.50 20.07
CA LEU A 653 4.61 0.22 20.75
C LEU A 653 3.55 0.08 21.87
N PRO A 654 3.18 -1.15 22.27
CA PRO A 654 2.26 -1.36 23.39
C PRO A 654 2.72 -0.63 24.67
N GLY A 655 1.81 0.12 25.28
CA GLY A 655 2.08 0.90 26.51
C GLY A 655 2.93 2.16 26.32
N GLN A 656 3.42 2.44 25.11
CA GLN A 656 4.24 3.62 24.85
C GLN A 656 3.41 4.91 24.90
N THR A 657 3.86 5.89 25.67
CA THR A 657 3.24 7.23 25.73
C THR A 657 3.51 8.02 24.44
N PHE A 658 2.70 9.05 24.17
CA PHE A 658 2.92 9.93 23.01
C PHE A 658 4.29 10.64 23.07
N GLU A 659 4.74 11.04 24.27
CA GLU A 659 6.04 11.70 24.44
C GLU A 659 7.20 10.77 24.06
N GLU A 660 7.15 9.51 24.49
CA GLU A 660 8.15 8.49 24.15
C GLU A 660 8.13 8.16 22.66
N PHE A 661 6.93 8.07 22.05
CA PHE A 661 6.79 7.90 20.62
C PHE A 661 7.43 9.06 19.83
N MET A 662 7.13 10.31 20.19
CA MET A 662 7.74 11.47 19.52
C MET A 662 9.27 11.49 19.66
N ALA A 663 9.79 11.13 20.84
CA ALA A 663 11.23 11.00 21.07
C ALA A 663 11.84 9.94 20.15
N GLN A 664 11.28 8.73 20.14
CA GLN A 664 11.74 7.62 19.29
C GLN A 664 11.70 7.97 17.80
N GLN A 665 10.62 8.59 17.32
CA GLN A 665 10.53 9.03 15.92
C GLN A 665 11.62 10.03 15.54
N SER A 666 12.06 10.85 16.48
CA SER A 666 13.12 11.83 16.26
C SER A 666 14.48 11.19 16.06
N GLU A 667 14.72 10.04 16.69
CA GLU A 667 15.94 9.24 16.50
C GLU A 667 16.03 8.72 15.05
N PHE A 668 14.89 8.36 14.45
CA PHE A 668 14.84 7.87 13.06
C PHE A 668 15.03 8.97 11.99
N THR A 669 14.82 10.24 12.36
CA THR A 669 14.96 11.40 11.45
C THR A 669 16.24 12.20 11.68
N SER A 670 16.98 11.95 12.75
CA SER A 670 18.27 12.58 13.02
C SER A 670 19.25 12.36 11.87
N ILE A 671 19.95 13.41 11.44
CA ILE A 671 21.01 13.31 10.42
C ILE A 671 22.34 12.84 11.03
N LYS A 672 22.58 13.11 12.33
CA LYS A 672 23.86 12.82 12.99
C LYS A 672 23.93 11.39 13.52
N ASP A 673 22.91 10.98 14.25
CA ASP A 673 22.85 9.73 15.02
C ASP A 673 21.54 9.02 14.69
N ARG A 674 21.41 8.58 13.43
CA ARG A 674 20.16 8.01 12.93
C ARG A 674 19.96 6.59 13.45
N ALA A 675 18.93 6.38 14.27
CA ALA A 675 18.51 5.04 14.66
C ALA A 675 17.96 4.27 13.45
N ASP A 676 18.09 2.94 13.47
CA ASP A 676 17.62 2.09 12.39
C ASP A 676 16.12 1.79 12.53
N PHE A 677 15.30 2.49 11.76
CA PHE A 677 13.86 2.20 11.66
C PHE A 677 13.59 0.78 11.12
N THR A 678 14.54 0.18 10.40
CA THR A 678 14.37 -1.11 9.73
C THR A 678 14.63 -2.32 10.64
N ALA A 679 14.84 -2.13 11.94
CA ALA A 679 14.94 -3.22 12.92
C ALA A 679 13.79 -4.24 12.75
N LEU A 680 14.08 -5.54 12.92
CA LEU A 680 13.18 -6.64 12.53
C LEU A 680 11.82 -6.64 13.24
N ASP A 681 11.73 -6.07 14.43
CA ASP A 681 10.54 -5.96 15.28
C ASP A 681 9.65 -4.74 14.97
N ASN A 682 10.17 -3.74 14.26
CA ASN A 682 9.37 -2.58 13.86
C ASN A 682 8.30 -2.98 12.83
N SER A 683 7.05 -2.57 13.08
CA SER A 683 5.95 -2.67 12.13
C SER A 683 5.98 -1.56 11.08
N MET A 684 5.12 -1.66 10.06
CA MET A 684 4.97 -0.66 9.00
C MET A 684 3.58 0.00 9.05
N PRO A 685 3.34 0.95 9.97
CA PRO A 685 2.04 1.62 10.08
C PRO A 685 1.72 2.49 8.85
N HIS A 686 2.72 2.96 8.12
CA HIS A 686 2.58 3.97 7.06
C HIS A 686 1.67 3.55 5.90
N TYR A 687 1.45 2.25 5.71
CA TYR A 687 0.47 1.71 4.76
C TYR A 687 -0.95 2.27 4.99
N TRP A 688 -1.34 2.43 6.27
CA TRP A 688 -2.65 2.94 6.67
C TRP A 688 -2.73 4.47 6.75
N ALA A 689 -1.59 5.16 6.61
CA ALA A 689 -1.50 6.63 6.64
C ALA A 689 -1.76 7.28 5.26
N ARG A 690 -2.01 6.47 4.22
CA ARG A 690 -2.19 6.93 2.85
C ARG A 690 -3.50 7.71 2.67
N SER A 691 -3.41 8.88 2.04
CA SER A 691 -4.51 9.81 1.84
C SER A 691 -5.49 9.39 0.74
N ASN A 692 -5.15 8.41 -0.09
CA ASN A 692 -6.06 7.77 -1.05
C ASN A 692 -6.82 6.58 -0.46
N MET A 693 -6.70 6.32 0.86
CA MET A 693 -7.39 5.24 1.56
C MET A 693 -7.92 5.71 2.92
N THR A 694 -8.58 6.87 2.93
CA THR A 694 -9.07 7.49 4.17
C THR A 694 -10.37 6.89 4.66
N VAL A 695 -11.21 6.36 3.75
CA VAL A 695 -12.48 5.74 4.11
C VAL A 695 -12.33 4.22 4.26
N PRO A 696 -13.17 3.57 5.09
CA PRO A 696 -13.05 2.13 5.35
C PRO A 696 -13.22 1.25 4.11
N SER A 697 -14.10 1.63 3.16
CA SER A 697 -14.30 0.88 1.91
C SER A 697 -13.02 0.82 1.07
N ASP A 698 -12.32 1.95 0.91
CA ASP A 698 -11.05 2.00 0.16
C ASP A 698 -9.99 1.10 0.81
N LYS A 699 -10.00 1.00 2.15
CA LYS A 699 -9.13 0.08 2.89
C LYS A 699 -9.46 -1.38 2.61
N ALA A 700 -10.73 -1.74 2.60
CA ALA A 700 -11.19 -3.08 2.27
C ALA A 700 -10.82 -3.46 0.82
N LEU A 701 -11.03 -2.55 -0.14
CA LEU A 701 -10.64 -2.76 -1.54
C LEU A 701 -9.13 -2.95 -1.66
N ALA A 702 -8.33 -2.02 -1.14
CA ALA A 702 -6.88 -2.10 -1.22
C ALA A 702 -6.33 -3.36 -0.53
N PHE A 703 -6.95 -3.80 0.57
CA PHE A 703 -6.62 -5.07 1.22
C PHE A 703 -6.90 -6.27 0.31
N GLY A 704 -8.09 -6.33 -0.30
CA GLY A 704 -8.48 -7.36 -1.25
C GLY A 704 -7.52 -7.45 -2.44
N TYR A 705 -7.19 -6.31 -3.06
CA TYR A 705 -6.21 -6.25 -4.14
C TYR A 705 -4.83 -6.71 -3.69
N THR A 706 -4.28 -6.06 -2.65
CA THR A 706 -2.86 -6.22 -2.26
C THR A 706 -2.59 -7.63 -1.75
N PHE A 707 -3.43 -8.14 -0.85
CA PHE A 707 -3.13 -9.35 -0.08
C PHE A 707 -3.93 -10.58 -0.52
N LEU A 708 -5.11 -10.39 -1.12
CA LEU A 708 -5.96 -11.52 -1.54
C LEU A 708 -5.97 -11.73 -3.06
N GLY A 709 -5.49 -10.76 -3.85
CA GLY A 709 -5.56 -10.84 -5.31
C GLY A 709 -7.00 -10.83 -5.83
N MET A 710 -7.90 -10.19 -5.09
CA MET A 710 -9.33 -10.14 -5.38
C MET A 710 -9.78 -8.72 -5.71
N ARG A 711 -10.75 -8.62 -6.61
CA ARG A 711 -11.35 -7.35 -7.04
C ARG A 711 -12.73 -7.19 -6.42
N LEU A 712 -12.82 -6.41 -5.34
CA LEU A 712 -14.07 -6.25 -4.58
C LEU A 712 -14.92 -5.05 -5.04
N ASP A 713 -14.50 -4.32 -6.07
CA ASP A 713 -15.10 -3.04 -6.46
C ASP A 713 -16.56 -3.17 -6.88
N CYS A 714 -16.90 -4.22 -7.64
CA CYS A 714 -18.28 -4.46 -8.05
C CYS A 714 -19.19 -4.73 -6.85
N ALA A 715 -18.65 -5.40 -5.81
CA ALA A 715 -19.37 -5.73 -4.58
C ALA A 715 -19.78 -4.47 -3.78
N GLN A 716 -19.23 -3.29 -4.08
CA GLN A 716 -19.64 -2.05 -3.41
C GLN A 716 -21.09 -1.64 -3.73
N CYS A 717 -21.53 -1.91 -4.96
CA CYS A 717 -22.79 -1.39 -5.49
C CYS A 717 -23.81 -2.48 -5.79
N HIS A 718 -23.36 -3.69 -6.12
CA HIS A 718 -24.21 -4.83 -6.44
C HIS A 718 -23.44 -6.13 -6.16
N LYS A 719 -24.05 -7.31 -6.31
CA LYS A 719 -23.30 -8.57 -6.18
C LYS A 719 -22.19 -8.64 -7.24
N HIS A 720 -21.00 -9.09 -6.85
CA HIS A 720 -19.93 -9.37 -7.78
C HIS A 720 -20.38 -10.33 -8.91
N PRO A 721 -20.16 -10.01 -10.20
CA PRO A 721 -20.65 -10.81 -11.33
C PRO A 721 -19.99 -12.19 -11.47
N PHE A 722 -18.76 -12.30 -10.97
CA PHE A 722 -17.88 -13.46 -11.19
C PHE A 722 -17.50 -14.18 -9.89
N ASP A 723 -18.08 -13.75 -8.77
CA ASP A 723 -17.77 -14.30 -7.45
C ASP A 723 -19.00 -14.31 -6.55
N GLU A 724 -18.90 -14.93 -5.38
CA GLU A 724 -20.02 -15.10 -4.45
C GLU A 724 -20.34 -13.85 -3.62
N TRP A 725 -19.49 -12.82 -3.66
CA TRP A 725 -19.58 -11.63 -2.80
C TRP A 725 -20.79 -10.76 -3.11
N SER A 726 -21.70 -10.65 -2.15
CA SER A 726 -22.81 -9.69 -2.18
C SER A 726 -22.39 -8.29 -1.71
N GLN A 727 -23.27 -7.32 -1.92
CA GLN A 727 -23.08 -5.98 -1.37
C GLN A 727 -23.04 -5.96 0.16
N GLN A 728 -23.84 -6.83 0.79
CA GLN A 728 -23.88 -6.97 2.24
C GLN A 728 -22.57 -7.57 2.76
N ASP A 729 -22.01 -8.57 2.08
CA ASP A 729 -20.71 -9.16 2.45
C ASP A 729 -19.61 -8.12 2.40
N PHE A 730 -19.56 -7.30 1.34
CA PHE A 730 -18.58 -6.21 1.24
C PHE A 730 -18.74 -5.19 2.37
N LYS A 731 -19.97 -4.81 2.72
CA LYS A 731 -20.25 -3.88 3.81
C LYS A 731 -19.80 -4.45 5.16
N GLN A 732 -20.11 -5.71 5.44
CA GLN A 732 -19.69 -6.37 6.69
C GLN A 732 -18.18 -6.62 6.72
N PHE A 733 -17.53 -6.92 5.60
CA PHE A 733 -16.07 -7.01 5.52
C PHE A 733 -15.40 -5.65 5.75
N THR A 734 -16.04 -4.56 5.30
CA THR A 734 -15.57 -3.19 5.53
C THR A 734 -15.52 -2.82 7.02
N GLU A 735 -16.33 -3.45 7.87
CA GLU A 735 -16.39 -3.17 9.30
C GLU A 735 -15.06 -3.40 10.02
N PHE A 736 -14.24 -4.37 9.57
CA PHE A 736 -12.90 -4.60 10.14
C PHE A 736 -11.95 -3.39 10.00
N PHE A 737 -12.20 -2.50 9.05
CA PHE A 737 -11.31 -1.37 8.72
C PHE A 737 -11.79 -0.02 9.29
N THR A 738 -12.99 0.05 9.87
CA THR A 738 -13.60 1.31 10.33
C THR A 738 -12.85 1.96 11.48
N ARG A 739 -12.23 1.13 12.33
CA ARG A 739 -11.51 1.54 13.54
C ARG A 739 -10.05 1.93 13.28
N ILE A 740 -9.51 1.67 12.09
CA ILE A 740 -8.16 2.09 11.71
C ILE A 740 -8.18 3.61 11.46
N LYS A 741 -7.48 4.39 12.28
CA LYS A 741 -7.40 5.85 12.13
C LYS A 741 -5.97 6.30 11.83
N PHE A 742 -5.84 7.36 11.04
CA PHE A 742 -4.60 8.12 10.90
C PHE A 742 -4.85 9.56 11.35
N GLY A 743 -4.17 10.03 12.38
CA GLY A 743 -4.40 11.35 12.95
C GLY A 743 -3.77 11.53 14.32
N VAL A 744 -4.41 12.35 15.16
CA VAL A 744 -3.99 12.54 16.56
C VAL A 744 -4.95 11.73 17.43
N PRO A 745 -4.48 10.68 18.13
CA PRO A 745 -5.33 9.92 19.04
C PRO A 745 -5.79 10.78 20.22
N PRO A 746 -6.92 10.43 20.88
CA PRO A 746 -7.52 11.25 21.93
C PRO A 746 -6.57 11.61 23.08
N ASP A 747 -5.71 10.68 23.50
CA ASP A 747 -4.74 10.90 24.58
C ASP A 747 -3.61 11.85 24.19
N ALA A 748 -3.24 11.90 22.91
CA ALA A 748 -2.18 12.77 22.41
C ALA A 748 -2.64 14.20 22.11
N GLN A 749 -3.94 14.49 22.04
CA GLN A 749 -4.43 15.77 21.52
C GLN A 749 -3.76 16.98 22.19
N VAL A 750 -3.75 16.99 23.52
CA VAL A 750 -3.22 18.11 24.30
C VAL A 750 -1.71 18.26 24.08
N LEU A 751 -0.94 17.19 24.25
CA LEU A 751 0.52 17.24 24.09
C LEU A 751 0.94 17.53 22.64
N HIS A 752 0.21 17.00 21.66
CA HIS A 752 0.40 17.31 20.24
C HIS A 752 0.18 18.80 19.96
N GLU A 753 -0.91 19.39 20.47
CA GLU A 753 -1.18 20.83 20.30
C GLU A 753 -0.17 21.71 21.01
N GLN A 754 0.25 21.35 22.22
CA GLN A 754 1.30 22.06 22.95
C GLN A 754 2.62 22.02 22.20
N THR A 755 3.03 20.83 21.73
CA THR A 755 4.25 20.65 20.95
C THR A 755 4.17 21.42 19.64
N ARG A 756 3.00 21.42 18.97
CA ARG A 756 2.71 22.25 17.79
C ARG A 756 2.82 23.74 18.10
N ASN A 757 2.29 24.22 19.22
CA ASN A 757 2.35 25.65 19.58
C ASN A 757 3.77 26.07 19.97
N MET A 758 4.51 25.19 20.63
CA MET A 758 5.91 25.38 21.02
C MET A 758 6.86 25.38 19.82
N LEU A 759 6.65 24.50 18.83
CA LEU A 759 7.59 24.31 17.70
C LEU A 759 7.12 24.94 16.38
N GLY A 760 5.83 25.22 16.27
CA GLY A 760 5.17 25.65 15.05
C GLY A 760 5.27 27.14 14.78
N VAL A 761 4.62 27.53 13.69
CA VAL A 761 4.56 28.91 13.21
C VAL A 761 3.37 29.62 13.87
N PRO A 762 3.50 30.90 14.29
CA PRO A 762 2.41 31.69 14.84
C PRO A 762 1.17 31.60 13.95
N VAL A 763 -0.02 31.56 14.55
CA VAL A 763 -1.30 31.35 13.85
C VAL A 763 -1.44 32.27 12.64
N LYS A 764 -0.99 33.53 12.74
CA LYS A 764 -1.06 34.54 11.68
C LYS A 764 -0.20 34.24 10.44
N LEU A 765 0.78 33.36 10.56
CA LEU A 765 1.72 32.93 9.51
C LEU A 765 1.58 31.44 9.17
N ASN A 766 0.56 30.76 9.71
CA ASN A 766 0.47 29.31 9.75
C ASN A 766 -0.01 28.68 8.42
N THR A 767 0.87 28.60 7.42
CA THR A 767 0.62 27.82 6.20
C THR A 767 1.15 26.39 6.31
N ALA A 768 0.54 25.44 5.58
CA ALA A 768 0.99 24.04 5.56
C ALA A 768 2.44 23.90 5.06
N ALA A 769 2.86 24.70 4.07
CA ALA A 769 4.22 24.71 3.56
C ALA A 769 5.23 25.15 4.63
N LEU A 770 4.91 26.21 5.39
CA LEU A 770 5.78 26.70 6.46
C LEU A 770 5.89 25.72 7.63
N ARG A 771 4.79 25.03 7.99
CA ARG A 771 4.84 23.94 8.98
C ARG A 771 5.76 22.81 8.53
N ARG A 772 5.58 22.34 7.29
CA ARG A 772 6.42 21.30 6.69
C ARG A 772 7.91 21.66 6.72
N GLN A 773 8.26 22.85 6.26
CA GLN A 773 9.65 23.31 6.28
C GLN A 773 10.23 23.37 7.69
N SER A 774 9.43 23.85 8.66
CA SER A 774 9.85 23.95 10.06
C SER A 774 10.07 22.58 10.68
N TYR A 775 9.13 21.65 10.51
CA TYR A 775 9.22 20.30 11.09
C TYR A 775 10.33 19.47 10.45
N LEU A 776 10.51 19.52 9.12
CA LEU A 776 11.62 18.83 8.46
C LEU A 776 12.97 19.27 9.03
N ARG A 777 13.13 20.58 9.31
CA ARG A 777 14.36 21.11 9.90
C ARG A 777 14.56 20.67 11.35
N ILE A 778 13.51 20.73 12.17
CA ILE A 778 13.56 20.34 13.58
C ILE A 778 13.83 18.83 13.71
N ALA A 779 13.14 18.02 12.93
CA ALA A 779 13.32 16.57 12.90
C ALA A 779 14.73 16.15 12.45
N ALA A 780 15.32 16.89 11.49
CA ALA A 780 16.70 16.68 11.06
C ALA A 780 17.74 16.97 12.15
N GLU A 781 17.40 17.82 13.13
CA GLU A 781 18.20 18.08 14.34
C GLU A 781 18.02 16.96 15.40
N GLY A 782 17.22 15.92 15.12
CA GLY A 782 16.91 14.83 16.05
C GLY A 782 15.93 15.23 17.14
N ARG A 783 15.12 16.27 16.92
CA ARG A 783 14.22 16.82 17.94
C ARG A 783 12.76 16.40 17.71
N PRO A 784 12.00 16.15 18.80
CA PRO A 784 10.58 15.86 18.76
C PRO A 784 9.78 16.87 17.94
N ILE A 785 8.87 16.37 17.12
CA ILE A 785 7.83 17.15 16.43
C ILE A 785 6.47 16.50 16.73
N PRO A 786 5.34 17.21 16.56
CA PRO A 786 4.03 16.64 16.84
C PRO A 786 3.63 15.68 15.71
N TRP A 787 4.06 14.43 15.82
CA TRP A 787 3.78 13.37 14.85
C TRP A 787 2.31 12.98 14.87
N ARG A 788 1.78 12.66 13.68
CA ARG A 788 0.49 11.96 13.54
C ARG A 788 0.72 10.47 13.53
N GLU A 789 -0.32 9.73 13.87
CA GLU A 789 -0.23 8.33 14.25
C GLU A 789 -1.28 7.50 13.54
N VAL A 790 -0.92 6.25 13.23
CA VAL A 790 -1.87 5.19 12.95
C VAL A 790 -2.20 4.48 14.25
N TYR A 791 -3.49 4.44 14.60
CA TYR A 791 -3.98 3.81 15.81
C TYR A 791 -5.33 3.16 15.56
N ILE A 792 -5.72 2.25 16.47
CA ILE A 792 -7.04 1.61 16.46
C ILE A 792 -7.94 2.32 17.46
N GLU A 793 -9.04 2.89 16.97
CA GLU A 793 -10.06 3.50 17.82
C GLU A 793 -10.82 2.38 18.57
N PRO A 794 -11.14 2.54 19.87
CA PRO A 794 -11.96 1.57 20.59
C PRO A 794 -13.38 1.49 20.02
N ALA A 795 -14.05 0.36 20.22
CA ALA A 795 -15.43 0.18 19.79
C ALA A 795 -16.38 1.17 20.52
N LYS A 796 -17.33 1.74 19.79
CA LYS A 796 -18.25 2.77 20.31
C LYS A 796 -19.57 2.15 20.79
N GLY A 797 -19.51 1.31 21.82
CA GLY A 797 -20.65 0.88 22.66
C GLY A 797 -21.87 0.23 21.97
N LYS A 798 -21.83 0.04 20.66
CA LYS A 798 -22.81 -0.71 19.87
C LYS A 798 -22.16 -2.00 19.38
N GLU A 799 -22.97 -3.04 19.30
CA GLU A 799 -22.61 -4.27 18.60
C GLU A 799 -22.14 -3.94 17.18
N GLN A 800 -21.00 -4.50 16.79
CA GLN A 800 -20.37 -4.23 15.50
C GLN A 800 -20.11 -5.58 14.85
N ILE A 801 -21.01 -5.98 13.94
CA ILE A 801 -20.93 -7.24 13.23
C ILE A 801 -20.09 -7.06 11.96
N ALA A 802 -19.00 -7.80 11.86
CA ALA A 802 -18.17 -7.90 10.67
C ALA A 802 -18.23 -9.33 10.11
N LYS A 803 -17.91 -9.52 8.82
CA LYS A 803 -17.95 -10.84 8.18
C LYS A 803 -16.68 -11.10 7.39
N LEU A 804 -16.04 -12.24 7.64
CA LEU A 804 -14.91 -12.70 6.84
C LEU A 804 -15.40 -13.10 5.44
N LEU A 805 -14.61 -12.82 4.39
CA LEU A 805 -14.99 -13.22 3.03
C LEU A 805 -15.05 -14.75 2.94
N GLY A 806 -16.20 -15.30 2.55
CA GLY A 806 -16.43 -16.74 2.50
C GLY A 806 -16.50 -17.41 3.89
N GLY A 807 -16.53 -16.62 4.97
CA GLY A 807 -16.47 -17.10 6.35
C GLY A 807 -17.60 -16.59 7.23
N GLU A 808 -17.36 -16.63 8.54
CA GLU A 808 -18.36 -16.36 9.57
C GLU A 808 -18.54 -14.87 9.87
N GLU A 809 -19.72 -14.55 10.43
CA GLU A 809 -20.00 -13.26 11.06
C GLU A 809 -19.44 -13.24 12.48
N LEU A 810 -18.81 -12.13 12.86
CA LEU A 810 -18.12 -11.94 14.12
C LEU A 810 -18.55 -10.61 14.74
N ASP A 811 -18.84 -10.61 16.04
CA ASP A 811 -18.97 -9.36 16.80
C ASP A 811 -17.58 -8.85 17.18
N ILE A 812 -17.14 -7.80 16.47
CA ILE A 812 -15.85 -7.16 16.67
C ILE A 812 -15.92 -6.03 17.71
N SER A 813 -17.06 -5.83 18.37
CA SER A 813 -17.24 -4.80 19.40
C SER A 813 -16.37 -5.03 20.65
N GLN A 814 -16.10 -6.30 20.98
CA GLN A 814 -15.29 -6.68 22.14
C GLN A 814 -13.81 -6.86 21.80
N MET A 815 -13.43 -6.78 20.52
CA MET A 815 -12.05 -6.96 20.08
C MET A 815 -11.25 -5.66 20.23
N GLN A 816 -10.03 -5.75 20.75
CA GLN A 816 -9.13 -4.60 20.79
C GLN A 816 -8.66 -4.19 19.40
N ASP A 817 -8.20 -5.15 18.60
CA ASP A 817 -7.85 -4.94 17.19
C ASP A 817 -8.53 -5.98 16.29
N PRO A 818 -9.61 -5.61 15.57
CA PRO A 818 -10.30 -6.51 14.65
C PRO A 818 -9.40 -7.10 13.54
N ARG A 819 -8.26 -6.48 13.26
CA ARG A 819 -7.33 -6.94 12.21
C ARG A 819 -6.56 -8.20 12.60
N GLU A 820 -6.43 -8.51 13.89
CA GLU A 820 -5.78 -9.73 14.36
C GLU A 820 -6.51 -10.97 13.84
N VAL A 821 -7.85 -10.94 13.88
CA VAL A 821 -8.69 -12.03 13.36
C VAL A 821 -8.59 -12.11 11.85
N LEU A 822 -8.54 -10.97 11.13
CA LEU A 822 -8.29 -10.96 9.69
C LEU A 822 -6.96 -11.62 9.33
N MET A 823 -5.88 -11.27 10.04
CA MET A 823 -4.57 -11.85 9.80
C MET A 823 -4.56 -13.35 10.10
N ALA A 824 -5.16 -13.78 11.21
CA ALA A 824 -5.29 -15.19 11.56
C ALA A 824 -6.10 -15.98 10.51
N TRP A 825 -7.20 -15.42 10.02
CA TRP A 825 -8.02 -16.01 8.96
C TRP A 825 -7.22 -16.22 7.67
N MET A 826 -6.45 -15.22 7.23
CA MET A 826 -5.59 -15.34 6.04
C MET A 826 -4.57 -16.47 6.14
N LEU A 827 -4.09 -16.77 7.35
CA LEU A 827 -3.11 -17.83 7.60
C LEU A 827 -3.76 -19.19 7.86
N LYS A 828 -5.01 -19.24 8.34
CA LYS A 828 -5.78 -20.48 8.56
C LYS A 828 -6.26 -21.08 7.24
N GLU A 829 -6.63 -20.23 6.28
CA GLU A 829 -7.10 -20.67 4.94
C GLU A 829 -6.16 -20.19 3.81
N PRO A 830 -4.86 -20.53 3.86
CA PRO A 830 -3.88 -19.92 2.97
C PRO A 830 -4.07 -20.35 1.50
N ASN A 831 -4.73 -21.49 1.28
CA ASN A 831 -5.11 -22.00 -0.05
C ASN A 831 -6.33 -21.29 -0.66
N HIS A 832 -7.04 -20.45 0.10
CA HIS A 832 -8.20 -19.71 -0.39
C HIS A 832 -7.73 -18.55 -1.29
N TYR A 833 -7.08 -17.52 -0.72
CA TYR A 833 -6.58 -16.36 -1.46
C TYR A 833 -5.15 -15.92 -1.13
N PHE A 834 -4.77 -15.82 0.15
CA PHE A 834 -3.55 -15.11 0.56
C PHE A 834 -2.25 -15.64 -0.08
N ALA A 835 -1.91 -16.92 0.15
CA ALA A 835 -0.70 -17.50 -0.41
C ALA A 835 -0.83 -17.69 -1.93
N LYS A 836 -2.03 -18.03 -2.41
CA LYS A 836 -2.35 -18.21 -3.83
C LYS A 836 -2.09 -16.95 -4.64
N ALA A 837 -2.53 -15.79 -4.17
CA ALA A 837 -2.35 -14.50 -4.83
C ALA A 837 -0.87 -14.17 -5.01
N PHE A 838 -0.08 -14.35 -3.94
CA PHE A 838 1.35 -14.08 -4.00
C PHE A 838 2.08 -15.06 -4.94
N VAL A 839 1.85 -16.37 -4.78
CA VAL A 839 2.44 -17.39 -5.65
C VAL A 839 2.11 -17.16 -7.12
N ASN A 840 0.86 -16.82 -7.43
CA ASN A 840 0.42 -16.56 -8.79
C ASN A 840 1.08 -15.31 -9.39
N ARG A 841 1.27 -14.24 -8.61
CA ARG A 841 2.01 -13.04 -9.04
C ARG A 841 3.48 -13.33 -9.32
N ILE A 842 4.13 -14.10 -8.45
CA ILE A 842 5.53 -14.50 -8.67
C ILE A 842 5.63 -15.37 -9.93
N TRP A 843 4.72 -16.33 -10.12
CA TRP A 843 4.66 -17.12 -11.34
C TRP A 843 4.46 -16.24 -12.59
N ALA A 844 3.49 -15.32 -12.57
CA ALA A 844 3.22 -14.40 -13.66
C ALA A 844 4.44 -13.54 -14.01
N HIS A 845 5.22 -13.11 -13.01
CA HIS A 845 6.47 -12.41 -13.23
C HIS A 845 7.46 -13.23 -14.07
N TYR A 846 7.60 -14.54 -13.83
CA TYR A 846 8.51 -15.41 -14.59
C TYR A 846 7.99 -15.87 -15.94
N PHE A 847 6.67 -15.99 -16.12
CA PHE A 847 6.07 -16.55 -17.35
C PHE A 847 5.31 -15.54 -18.20
N ASN A 848 5.24 -14.27 -17.79
CA ASN A 848 4.41 -13.19 -18.39
C ASN A 848 2.89 -13.45 -18.36
N VAL A 849 2.48 -14.60 -17.83
CA VAL A 849 1.08 -15.01 -17.67
C VAL A 849 0.96 -15.82 -16.38
N GLY A 850 -0.03 -15.48 -15.56
CA GLY A 850 -0.29 -16.21 -14.31
C GLY A 850 -0.88 -17.59 -14.56
N ILE A 851 -0.82 -18.48 -13.56
CA ILE A 851 -1.61 -19.71 -13.57
C ILE A 851 -3.10 -19.36 -13.54
N ILE A 852 -3.44 -18.29 -12.82
CA ILE A 852 -4.68 -17.52 -12.98
C ILE A 852 -4.29 -16.20 -13.66
N ASN A 853 -4.96 -15.84 -14.75
CA ASN A 853 -4.66 -14.63 -15.51
C ASN A 853 -5.95 -13.83 -15.78
N PRO A 854 -6.02 -12.52 -15.47
CA PRO A 854 -4.97 -11.66 -14.88
C PRO A 854 -4.49 -12.12 -13.48
N PRO A 855 -3.24 -11.81 -13.08
CA PRO A 855 -2.65 -12.34 -11.86
C PRO A 855 -3.29 -11.84 -10.55
N ASP A 856 -4.05 -10.74 -10.61
CA ASP A 856 -4.79 -10.09 -9.52
C ASP A 856 -6.32 -10.22 -9.67
N ASP A 857 -6.79 -11.25 -10.38
CA ASP A 857 -8.21 -11.51 -10.58
C ASP A 857 -8.58 -12.95 -10.16
N LEU A 858 -8.32 -13.27 -8.89
CA LEU A 858 -8.69 -14.54 -8.28
C LEU A 858 -10.19 -14.53 -7.94
N ASN A 859 -10.99 -15.24 -8.73
CA ASN A 859 -12.43 -15.43 -8.50
C ASN A 859 -12.89 -16.82 -8.99
N GLN A 860 -14.08 -17.26 -8.57
CA GLN A 860 -14.61 -18.59 -8.89
C GLN A 860 -14.85 -18.80 -10.40
N ALA A 861 -15.16 -17.72 -11.14
CA ALA A 861 -15.29 -17.77 -12.59
C ALA A 861 -13.96 -17.60 -13.34
N ASN A 862 -12.82 -17.41 -12.67
CA ASN A 862 -11.49 -17.33 -13.28
C ASN A 862 -10.57 -18.43 -12.71
N PRO A 863 -10.89 -19.71 -12.99
CA PRO A 863 -10.15 -20.83 -12.43
C PRO A 863 -8.72 -20.91 -13.01
N PRO A 864 -7.77 -21.52 -12.26
CA PRO A 864 -6.39 -21.70 -12.73
C PRO A 864 -6.32 -22.57 -14.00
N SER A 865 -5.44 -22.23 -14.94
CA SER A 865 -5.14 -23.05 -16.12
C SER A 865 -4.59 -24.43 -15.73
N ASN A 866 -3.87 -24.49 -14.61
CA ASN A 866 -3.33 -25.70 -14.01
C ASN A 866 -3.47 -25.69 -12.47
N LYS A 867 -4.61 -26.17 -11.96
CA LYS A 867 -4.89 -26.20 -10.52
C LYS A 867 -3.85 -26.98 -9.71
N ALA A 868 -3.45 -28.16 -10.19
CA ALA A 868 -2.51 -29.03 -9.46
C ALA A 868 -1.13 -28.37 -9.29
N LEU A 869 -0.66 -27.66 -10.32
CA LEU A 869 0.57 -26.87 -10.23
C LEU A 869 0.46 -25.75 -9.19
N LEU A 870 -0.64 -24.99 -9.21
CA LEU A 870 -0.84 -23.89 -8.27
C LEU A 870 -0.93 -24.40 -6.83
N ASP A 871 -1.72 -25.46 -6.59
CA ASP A 871 -1.86 -26.08 -5.27
C ASP A 871 -0.49 -26.57 -4.74
N TYR A 872 0.34 -27.20 -5.58
CA TYR A 872 1.69 -27.64 -5.21
C TYR A 872 2.59 -26.48 -4.79
N LEU A 873 2.64 -25.41 -5.60
CA LEU A 873 3.48 -24.24 -5.31
C LEU A 873 3.03 -23.52 -4.03
N VAL A 874 1.70 -23.41 -3.82
CA VAL A 874 1.15 -22.79 -2.62
C VAL A 874 1.47 -23.62 -1.38
N ALA A 875 1.27 -24.94 -1.41
CA ALA A 875 1.60 -25.81 -0.29
C ALA A 875 3.09 -25.70 0.09
N GLY A 876 3.99 -25.81 -0.89
CA GLY A 876 5.42 -25.69 -0.63
C GLY A 876 5.85 -24.29 -0.15
N PHE A 877 5.17 -23.23 -0.61
CA PHE A 877 5.44 -21.86 -0.13
C PHE A 877 5.03 -21.69 1.32
N ILE A 878 3.93 -22.30 1.75
CA ILE A 878 3.51 -22.28 3.16
C ILE A 878 4.47 -23.11 4.02
N GLU A 879 4.81 -24.32 3.57
CA GLU A 879 5.72 -25.24 4.28
C GLU A 879 7.13 -24.67 4.44
N SER A 880 7.58 -23.82 3.50
CA SER A 880 8.88 -23.13 3.61
C SER A 880 8.87 -21.95 4.58
N GLY A 881 7.73 -21.65 5.22
CA GLY A 881 7.56 -20.47 6.06
C GLY A 881 7.41 -19.19 5.24
N TYR A 882 6.71 -19.28 4.10
CA TYR A 882 6.49 -18.18 3.17
C TYR A 882 7.80 -17.60 2.59
N ASP A 883 8.79 -18.47 2.36
CA ASP A 883 10.12 -18.11 1.85
C ASP A 883 10.06 -17.73 0.36
N MET A 884 10.31 -16.45 0.06
CA MET A 884 10.33 -15.95 -1.31
C MET A 884 11.45 -16.58 -2.15
N LYS A 885 12.67 -16.69 -1.60
CA LYS A 885 13.81 -17.29 -2.31
C LYS A 885 13.55 -18.75 -2.65
N TRP A 886 12.89 -19.50 -1.77
CA TRP A 886 12.41 -20.86 -2.06
C TRP A 886 11.51 -20.89 -3.30
N LEU A 887 10.55 -19.97 -3.41
CA LEU A 887 9.62 -19.92 -4.53
C LEU A 887 10.33 -19.56 -5.84
N HIS A 888 11.18 -18.53 -5.83
CA HIS A 888 12.01 -18.14 -6.98
C HIS A 888 12.89 -19.30 -7.47
N ARG A 889 13.56 -19.98 -6.54
CA ARG A 889 14.41 -21.16 -6.81
C ARG A 889 13.60 -22.31 -7.41
N THR A 890 12.44 -22.61 -6.84
CA THR A 890 11.58 -23.72 -7.29
C THR A 890 11.09 -23.50 -8.72
N ILE A 891 10.71 -22.26 -9.06
CA ILE A 891 10.29 -21.90 -10.41
C ILE A 891 11.46 -21.97 -11.40
N ALA A 892 12.58 -21.30 -11.11
CA ALA A 892 13.67 -21.16 -12.06
C ALA A 892 14.45 -22.47 -12.32
N ASN A 893 14.47 -23.40 -11.36
CA ASN A 893 15.04 -24.72 -11.57
C ASN A 893 14.14 -25.67 -12.38
N SER A 894 12.88 -25.29 -12.65
CA SER A 894 12.00 -26.14 -13.46
C SER A 894 12.47 -26.18 -14.92
N ARG A 895 12.33 -27.36 -15.54
CA ARG A 895 12.50 -27.52 -16.98
C ARG A 895 11.49 -26.65 -17.75
N THR A 896 10.30 -26.42 -17.19
CA THR A 896 9.28 -25.51 -17.74
C THR A 896 9.80 -24.08 -17.89
N TYR A 897 10.44 -23.51 -16.87
CA TYR A 897 11.03 -22.16 -16.98
C TYR A 897 12.16 -22.11 -18.01
N GLN A 898 12.90 -23.21 -18.17
CA GLN A 898 14.05 -23.31 -19.06
C GLN A 898 13.69 -23.72 -20.50
N LEU A 899 12.42 -23.62 -20.88
CA LEU A 899 11.98 -23.84 -22.26
C LEU A 899 12.47 -22.73 -23.19
N SER A 900 12.77 -23.08 -24.44
CA SER A 900 13.01 -22.11 -25.50
C SER A 900 11.71 -21.37 -25.83
N TRP A 901 11.83 -20.12 -26.24
CA TRP A 901 10.71 -19.32 -26.75
C TRP A 901 10.26 -19.76 -28.15
N ARG A 902 11.10 -20.50 -28.89
CA ARG A 902 10.81 -20.96 -30.24
C ARG A 902 9.69 -22.03 -30.19
N PRO A 903 8.52 -21.78 -30.80
CA PRO A 903 7.44 -22.75 -30.79
C PRO A 903 7.70 -23.89 -31.78
N ASN A 904 7.14 -25.05 -31.50
CA ASN A 904 6.97 -26.17 -32.42
C ASN A 904 5.55 -26.16 -33.04
N PRO A 905 5.24 -27.04 -34.01
CA PRO A 905 3.93 -27.05 -34.67
C PRO A 905 2.72 -27.23 -33.74
N THR A 906 2.88 -27.95 -32.63
CA THR A 906 1.78 -28.26 -31.71
C THR A 906 1.51 -27.18 -30.67
N ASN A 907 2.50 -26.33 -30.37
CA ASN A 907 2.42 -25.34 -29.29
C ASN A 907 2.37 -23.87 -29.76
N ARG A 908 2.43 -23.62 -31.07
CA ARG A 908 2.43 -22.26 -31.66
C ARG A 908 1.28 -21.36 -31.20
N LYS A 909 0.12 -21.94 -30.86
CA LYS A 909 -1.07 -21.21 -30.42
C LYS A 909 -1.28 -21.23 -28.90
N ASP A 910 -0.41 -21.93 -28.15
CA ASP A 910 -0.52 -21.95 -26.69
C ASP A 910 -0.03 -20.63 -26.12
N THR A 911 -0.84 -20.01 -25.27
CA THR A 911 -0.52 -18.73 -24.61
C THR A 911 -0.63 -18.82 -23.10
N ARG A 912 -1.07 -19.96 -22.53
CA ARG A 912 -1.43 -20.07 -21.11
C ARG A 912 -1.04 -21.37 -20.41
N ASN A 913 -0.56 -22.36 -21.15
CA ASN A 913 -0.25 -23.69 -20.62
C ASN A 913 1.26 -23.94 -20.44
N PHE A 914 2.10 -22.90 -20.63
CA PHE A 914 3.54 -22.93 -20.34
C PHE A 914 4.31 -23.94 -21.19
N SER A 915 3.88 -24.17 -22.43
CA SER A 915 4.56 -25.08 -23.37
C SER A 915 5.86 -24.55 -23.96
N HIS A 916 6.12 -23.25 -23.82
CA HIS A 916 7.32 -22.54 -24.25
C HIS A 916 7.47 -21.25 -23.46
N ALA A 917 8.63 -20.60 -23.54
CA ALA A 917 8.81 -19.29 -22.95
C ALA A 917 8.11 -18.21 -23.80
N VAL A 918 7.34 -17.34 -23.16
CA VAL A 918 6.69 -16.22 -23.84
C VAL A 918 7.65 -15.04 -23.83
N LEU A 919 7.92 -14.48 -25.02
CA LEU A 919 8.72 -13.26 -25.14
C LEU A 919 8.03 -12.13 -24.37
N ARG A 920 8.76 -11.49 -23.47
CA ARG A 920 8.25 -10.35 -22.70
C ARG A 920 9.15 -9.15 -22.85
N ARG A 921 8.59 -7.96 -22.67
CA ARG A 921 9.39 -6.74 -22.70
C ARG A 921 10.12 -6.51 -21.38
N LEU A 922 11.27 -5.85 -21.45
CA LEU A 922 11.94 -5.34 -20.25
C LEU A 922 11.10 -4.23 -19.57
N PRO A 923 10.85 -4.33 -18.25
CA PRO A 923 10.22 -3.26 -17.49
C PRO A 923 11.03 -1.96 -17.52
N ALA A 924 10.37 -0.82 -17.30
CA ALA A 924 10.97 0.52 -17.39
C ALA A 924 12.36 0.65 -16.76
N GLU A 925 12.49 0.24 -15.51
CA GLU A 925 13.73 0.37 -14.75
C GLU A 925 14.85 -0.48 -15.35
N VAL A 926 14.51 -1.70 -15.78
CA VAL A 926 15.43 -2.68 -16.36
C VAL A 926 15.85 -2.25 -17.77
N ALA A 927 14.95 -1.73 -18.58
CA ALA A 927 15.24 -1.24 -19.93
C ALA A 927 16.27 -0.11 -19.91
N ILE A 928 16.08 0.90 -19.04
CA ILE A 928 17.01 2.03 -18.93
C ILE A 928 18.35 1.58 -18.33
N ASP A 929 18.33 0.76 -17.28
CA ASP A 929 19.55 0.22 -16.70
C ASP A 929 20.33 -0.66 -17.69
N ALA A 930 19.64 -1.45 -18.52
CA ALA A 930 20.25 -2.27 -19.56
C ALA A 930 20.95 -1.42 -20.62
N ILE A 931 20.34 -0.30 -21.08
CA ILE A 931 20.98 0.64 -22.01
C ILE A 931 22.24 1.23 -21.36
N GLN A 932 22.11 1.67 -20.10
CA GLN A 932 23.24 2.24 -19.37
C GLN A 932 24.37 1.24 -19.20
N GLN A 933 24.04 -0.01 -18.89
CA GLN A 933 24.99 -1.11 -18.68
C GLN A 933 25.68 -1.52 -19.98
N ALA A 934 24.94 -1.70 -21.07
CA ALA A 934 25.47 -2.13 -22.36
C ALA A 934 26.52 -1.15 -22.92
N THR A 935 26.39 0.15 -22.61
CA THR A 935 27.26 1.21 -23.12
C THR A 935 28.31 1.70 -22.10
N ALA A 936 28.24 1.23 -20.85
CA ALA A 936 29.19 1.60 -19.79
C ALA A 936 30.59 1.01 -20.02
N GLY A 937 31.64 1.78 -19.69
CA GLY A 937 33.01 1.26 -19.63
C GLY A 937 33.21 0.23 -18.51
N GLU A 938 34.31 -0.52 -18.56
CA GLU A 938 34.47 -1.75 -17.77
C GLU A 938 34.33 -1.52 -16.25
N LYS A 939 34.96 -0.46 -15.75
CA LYS A 939 34.87 -0.12 -14.32
C LYS A 939 33.43 0.17 -13.89
N LYS A 940 32.66 0.85 -14.73
CA LYS A 940 31.27 1.24 -14.43
C LYS A 940 30.32 0.06 -14.59
N LEU A 941 30.57 -0.82 -15.56
CA LEU A 941 29.87 -2.07 -15.75
C LEU A 941 29.96 -2.98 -14.51
N GLN A 942 31.17 -3.20 -13.99
CA GLN A 942 31.38 -4.00 -12.77
C GLN A 942 30.71 -3.36 -11.53
N GLN A 943 30.66 -2.03 -11.47
CA GLN A 943 29.90 -1.32 -10.43
C GLN A 943 28.40 -1.54 -10.55
N HIS A 944 27.84 -1.57 -11.77
CA HIS A 944 26.40 -1.79 -11.96
C HIS A 944 25.93 -3.16 -11.47
N VAL A 945 26.79 -4.19 -11.55
CA VAL A 945 26.47 -5.54 -11.07
C VAL A 945 26.58 -5.65 -9.54
N SER A 946 27.61 -5.02 -8.95
CA SER A 946 27.90 -5.16 -7.52
C SER A 946 27.25 -4.10 -6.63
N LYS A 947 26.87 -2.94 -7.18
CA LYS A 947 26.31 -1.79 -6.44
C LYS A 947 25.02 -1.30 -7.07
N MET A 948 24.08 -0.94 -6.21
CA MET A 948 22.75 -0.48 -6.63
C MET A 948 22.63 1.05 -6.68
N ASP A 949 23.66 1.78 -6.23
CA ASP A 949 23.64 3.25 -6.21
C ASP A 949 23.58 3.83 -7.62
N GLY A 950 22.59 4.69 -7.86
CA GLY A 950 22.37 5.35 -9.16
C GLY A 950 21.69 4.47 -10.20
N ARG A 951 21.37 3.21 -9.89
CA ARG A 951 20.57 2.33 -10.73
C ARG A 951 19.09 2.74 -10.71
N LYS A 952 18.44 2.68 -11.87
CA LYS A 952 17.01 3.00 -12.01
C LYS A 952 16.10 2.05 -11.26
N ILE A 953 16.50 0.78 -11.07
CA ILE A 953 15.76 -0.18 -10.23
C ILE A 953 15.63 0.24 -8.76
N THR A 954 16.42 1.20 -8.29
CA THR A 954 16.30 1.80 -6.93
C THR A 954 15.61 3.16 -6.91
N GLN A 955 15.21 3.69 -8.07
CA GLN A 955 14.58 4.99 -8.19
C GLN A 955 13.07 4.88 -7.95
N HIS A 956 12.56 5.72 -7.04
CA HIS A 956 11.15 5.77 -6.68
C HIS A 956 10.59 7.18 -6.90
N PRO A 957 9.28 7.31 -7.21
CA PRO A 957 8.64 8.63 -7.25
C PRO A 957 8.78 9.34 -5.91
N LEU A 958 9.34 10.56 -5.96
CA LEU A 958 9.31 11.45 -4.80
C LEU A 958 7.91 12.08 -4.62
N SER A 959 7.01 12.01 -5.61
CA SER A 959 5.63 12.50 -5.45
C SER A 959 4.70 11.80 -6.43
N PHE A 960 3.38 12.03 -6.29
CA PHE A 960 2.39 11.59 -7.27
C PHE A 960 2.47 12.38 -8.59
N GLN A 961 3.21 13.51 -8.64
CA GLN A 961 3.34 14.29 -9.86
C GLN A 961 4.35 13.63 -10.80
N ALA A 962 3.94 13.41 -12.06
CA ALA A 962 4.78 12.80 -13.09
C ALA A 962 6.16 13.47 -13.21
N ARG A 963 6.24 14.81 -13.09
CA ARG A 963 7.50 15.58 -13.17
C ARG A 963 8.55 15.21 -12.10
N SER A 964 8.17 14.44 -11.07
CA SER A 964 9.10 13.97 -10.02
C SER A 964 9.76 12.63 -10.34
N ILE A 965 9.30 11.93 -11.38
CA ILE A 965 9.95 10.74 -11.94
C ILE A 965 10.81 11.17 -13.12
N ASP A 966 11.93 10.49 -13.31
CA ASP A 966 12.76 10.60 -14.51
C ASP A 966 11.91 10.40 -15.78
N PHE A 967 12.05 11.30 -16.75
CA PHE A 967 11.26 11.24 -17.99
C PHE A 967 11.38 9.88 -18.69
N SER A 968 12.58 9.30 -18.71
CA SER A 968 12.84 7.97 -19.30
C SER A 968 11.98 6.88 -18.64
N LEU A 969 11.85 6.88 -17.31
CA LEU A 969 11.06 5.89 -16.58
C LEU A 969 9.55 6.00 -16.88
N LEU A 970 9.04 7.22 -17.08
CA LEU A 970 7.65 7.43 -17.47
C LEU A 970 7.38 6.92 -18.88
N VAL A 971 8.28 7.20 -19.83
CA VAL A 971 8.18 6.75 -21.22
C VAL A 971 8.04 5.23 -21.28
N PHE A 972 8.81 4.50 -20.47
CA PHE A 972 8.76 3.05 -20.42
C PHE A 972 7.73 2.46 -19.44
N GLY A 973 6.83 3.27 -18.88
CA GLY A 973 5.66 2.76 -18.16
C GLY A 973 5.85 2.43 -16.69
N LYS A 974 6.79 3.09 -16.00
CA LYS A 974 6.96 2.95 -14.54
C LYS A 974 5.68 3.39 -13.80
N PRO A 975 5.15 2.57 -12.87
CA PRO A 975 3.98 2.95 -12.09
C PRO A 975 4.27 4.11 -11.14
N LEU A 976 3.29 4.99 -10.95
CA LEU A 976 3.35 6.07 -9.97
C LEU A 976 3.01 5.56 -8.55
N ARG A 977 2.42 4.36 -8.42
CA ARG A 977 1.91 3.77 -7.17
C ARG A 977 0.71 4.56 -6.64
N THR A 978 -0.23 4.80 -7.55
CA THR A 978 -1.46 5.55 -7.31
C THR A 978 -2.62 4.64 -6.95
N THR A 979 -2.54 3.39 -7.39
CA THR A 979 -3.47 2.31 -7.08
C THR A 979 -2.71 1.10 -6.56
N ASN A 980 -3.42 0.12 -6.01
CA ASN A 980 -2.86 -1.18 -5.65
C ASN A 980 -3.09 -2.23 -6.77
N CYS A 981 -3.44 -1.80 -7.98
CA CYS A 981 -3.65 -2.67 -9.14
C CYS A 981 -2.32 -3.06 -9.78
N ASP A 982 -2.14 -4.33 -10.12
CA ASP A 982 -0.97 -4.78 -10.89
C ASP A 982 -0.93 -4.15 -12.29
N CYS A 983 -2.11 -3.75 -12.81
CA CYS A 983 -2.31 -3.09 -14.09
C CYS A 983 -1.77 -1.64 -14.19
N GLU A 984 -1.35 -1.01 -13.09
CA GLU A 984 -0.80 0.36 -13.15
C GLU A 984 0.54 0.38 -13.93
N ARG A 985 1.31 -0.70 -13.86
CA ARG A 985 2.53 -0.87 -14.67
C ARG A 985 2.14 -1.09 -16.14
N GLN A 986 2.75 -0.33 -17.03
CA GLN A 986 2.45 -0.35 -18.46
C GLN A 986 3.61 -0.96 -19.24
N ASP A 987 3.49 -2.23 -19.62
CA ASP A 987 4.55 -2.95 -20.34
C ASP A 987 4.30 -3.00 -21.87
N GLU A 988 3.17 -2.44 -22.34
CA GLU A 988 2.78 -2.40 -23.76
C GLU A 988 3.69 -1.49 -24.62
N PRO A 989 3.92 -1.87 -25.91
CA PRO A 989 4.72 -1.07 -26.84
C PRO A 989 4.02 0.23 -27.21
N THR A 990 4.75 1.35 -27.14
CA THR A 990 4.29 2.67 -27.57
C THR A 990 5.27 3.30 -28.56
N LEU A 991 4.75 4.17 -29.43
CA LEU A 991 5.56 4.94 -30.37
C LEU A 991 6.62 5.80 -29.66
N LEU A 992 6.27 6.36 -28.51
CA LEU A 992 7.15 7.25 -27.74
C LEU A 992 8.43 6.53 -27.27
N GLN A 993 8.33 5.27 -26.88
CA GLN A 993 9.50 4.48 -26.47
C GLN A 993 10.44 4.21 -27.65
N SER A 994 9.88 3.89 -28.82
CA SER A 994 10.67 3.70 -30.05
C SER A 994 11.37 4.99 -30.48
N LEU A 995 10.71 6.14 -30.34
CA LEU A 995 11.32 7.44 -30.62
C LEU A 995 12.43 7.78 -29.62
N TYR A 996 12.25 7.42 -28.35
CA TYR A 996 13.25 7.65 -27.30
C TYR A 996 14.57 6.92 -27.61
N VAL A 997 14.51 5.62 -27.89
CA VAL A 997 15.73 4.81 -28.15
C VAL A 997 16.46 5.22 -29.44
N ARG A 998 15.75 5.81 -30.42
CA ARG A 998 16.33 6.19 -31.71
C ARG A 998 16.96 7.58 -31.71
N ASN A 999 16.28 8.55 -31.10
CA ASN A 999 16.55 9.97 -31.37
C ASN A 999 16.71 10.83 -30.12
N ASP A 1000 16.45 10.31 -28.91
CA ASP A 1000 16.53 11.12 -27.71
C ASP A 1000 17.98 11.50 -27.38
N ALA A 1001 18.21 12.76 -27.03
CA ALA A 1001 19.55 13.29 -26.77
C ALA A 1001 20.22 12.63 -25.55
N GLU A 1002 19.44 12.28 -24.51
CA GLU A 1002 19.95 11.56 -23.34
C GLU A 1002 20.40 10.16 -23.73
N MET A 1003 19.61 9.44 -24.55
CA MET A 1003 19.96 8.11 -25.04
C MET A 1003 21.22 8.17 -25.93
N LEU A 1004 21.24 9.05 -26.93
CA LEU A 1004 22.38 9.17 -27.85
C LEU A 1004 23.67 9.59 -27.13
N SER A 1005 23.56 10.38 -26.06
CA SER A 1005 24.72 10.73 -25.22
C SER A 1005 25.36 9.51 -24.55
N GLN A 1006 24.61 8.43 -24.30
CA GLN A 1006 25.15 7.20 -23.70
C GLN A 1006 26.22 6.53 -24.58
N LEU A 1007 26.15 6.69 -25.91
CA LEU A 1007 27.10 6.15 -26.88
C LEU A 1007 28.37 6.98 -27.04
N THR A 1008 28.36 8.22 -26.52
CA THR A 1008 29.46 9.19 -26.66
C THR A 1008 30.07 9.61 -25.33
N ARG A 1009 29.58 9.04 -24.21
CA ARG A 1009 30.00 9.43 -22.87
C ARG A 1009 31.50 9.18 -22.59
N PRO A 1010 32.16 9.99 -21.74
CA PRO A 1010 33.59 9.84 -21.46
C PRO A 1010 33.97 8.54 -20.74
N ASP A 1011 33.07 7.99 -19.94
CA ASP A 1011 33.24 6.75 -19.18
C ASP A 1011 32.59 5.53 -19.86
N GLY A 1012 32.37 5.61 -21.18
CA GLY A 1012 31.72 4.58 -21.99
C GLY A 1012 32.72 3.60 -22.62
N TRP A 1013 32.26 2.38 -22.89
CA TRP A 1013 33.08 1.31 -23.47
C TRP A 1013 33.73 1.70 -24.80
N ILE A 1014 32.98 2.39 -25.67
CA ILE A 1014 33.48 2.86 -26.97
C ILE A 1014 34.68 3.83 -26.80
N THR A 1015 34.64 4.69 -25.78
CA THR A 1015 35.72 5.64 -25.47
C THR A 1015 36.97 4.92 -24.97
N GLU A 1016 36.83 3.83 -24.21
CA GLU A 1016 37.95 2.99 -23.76
C GLU A 1016 38.65 2.27 -24.93
N VAL A 1017 37.86 1.83 -25.92
CA VAL A 1017 38.37 1.12 -27.10
C VAL A 1017 39.09 2.05 -28.07
N LYS A 1018 38.72 3.33 -28.14
CA LYS A 1018 39.30 4.36 -29.02
C LYS A 1018 40.83 4.47 -28.93
N GLN A 1019 41.43 4.13 -27.80
CA GLN A 1019 42.84 4.34 -27.52
C GLN A 1019 43.77 3.22 -28.06
N LYS A 1020 43.25 2.22 -28.77
CA LYS A 1020 44.01 1.02 -29.18
C LYS A 1020 44.20 0.93 -30.71
N ILE A 1021 45.38 0.51 -31.15
CA ILE A 1021 45.60 0.04 -32.54
C ILE A 1021 45.06 -1.39 -32.61
N LEU A 1022 44.16 -1.65 -33.56
CA LEU A 1022 43.38 -2.88 -33.61
C LEU A 1022 43.64 -3.64 -34.92
N ASP A 1023 44.18 -4.84 -34.79
CA ASP A 1023 44.26 -5.82 -35.88
C ASP A 1023 42.87 -6.45 -36.16
N GLU A 1024 42.79 -7.33 -37.15
CA GLU A 1024 41.53 -7.97 -37.53
C GLU A 1024 40.94 -8.84 -36.40
N ALA A 1025 41.80 -9.53 -35.63
CA ALA A 1025 41.38 -10.35 -34.51
C ALA A 1025 40.75 -9.51 -33.39
N ALA A 1026 41.34 -8.35 -33.08
CA ALA A 1026 40.81 -7.42 -32.10
C ALA A 1026 39.48 -6.80 -32.57
N ARG A 1027 39.30 -6.51 -33.86
CA ARG A 1027 38.01 -6.06 -34.41
C ARG A 1027 36.91 -7.10 -34.26
N LYS A 1028 37.22 -8.37 -34.55
CA LYS A 1028 36.29 -9.50 -34.33
C LYS A 1028 35.85 -9.58 -32.87
N GLU A 1029 36.78 -9.42 -31.93
CA GLU A 1029 36.46 -9.46 -30.52
C GLU A 1029 35.62 -8.27 -30.06
N LEU A 1030 35.82 -7.08 -30.64
CA LEU A 1030 34.97 -5.91 -30.35
C LEU A 1030 33.53 -6.09 -30.83
N VAL A 1031 33.33 -6.69 -32.00
CA VAL A 1031 31.98 -7.04 -32.47
C VAL A 1031 31.35 -8.05 -31.51
N ARG A 1032 32.06 -9.12 -31.14
CA ARG A 1032 31.55 -10.11 -30.16
C ARG A 1032 31.19 -9.48 -28.83
N GLU A 1033 32.05 -8.62 -28.31
CA GLU A 1033 31.82 -7.89 -27.07
C GLU A 1033 30.57 -6.98 -27.17
N ALA A 1034 30.33 -6.31 -28.30
CA ALA A 1034 29.12 -5.50 -28.51
C ALA A 1034 27.85 -6.36 -28.40
N TYR A 1035 27.84 -7.55 -29.02
CA TYR A 1035 26.73 -8.50 -28.94
C TYR A 1035 26.54 -9.05 -27.52
N LEU A 1036 27.62 -9.39 -26.80
CA LEU A 1036 27.54 -9.85 -25.42
C LEU A 1036 26.99 -8.75 -24.49
N ARG A 1037 27.39 -7.49 -24.68
CA ARG A 1037 26.92 -6.35 -23.88
C ARG A 1037 25.43 -6.02 -24.09
N THR A 1038 24.89 -6.30 -25.27
CA THR A 1038 23.52 -5.91 -25.65
C THR A 1038 22.57 -7.10 -25.61
N LEU A 1039 22.86 -8.12 -26.42
CA LEU A 1039 21.99 -9.28 -26.66
C LEU A 1039 22.33 -10.47 -25.76
N SER A 1040 23.44 -10.42 -25.02
CA SER A 1040 23.90 -11.47 -24.11
C SER A 1040 24.23 -12.80 -24.78
N ARG A 1041 24.57 -12.78 -26.07
CA ARG A 1041 25.01 -13.92 -26.87
C ARG A 1041 26.12 -13.51 -27.83
N LEU A 1042 26.76 -14.48 -28.47
CA LEU A 1042 27.66 -14.23 -29.59
C LEU A 1042 26.85 -13.94 -30.87
N PRO A 1043 27.41 -13.16 -31.82
CA PRO A 1043 26.80 -12.97 -33.12
C PRO A 1043 26.79 -14.29 -33.92
N GLU A 1044 25.75 -14.50 -34.71
CA GLU A 1044 25.74 -15.52 -35.76
C GLU A 1044 26.82 -15.23 -36.81
N GLU A 1045 27.19 -16.21 -37.63
CA GLU A 1045 28.25 -16.03 -38.64
C GLU A 1045 27.94 -14.90 -39.65
N SER A 1046 26.67 -14.78 -40.06
CA SER A 1046 26.19 -13.70 -40.93
C SER A 1046 26.24 -12.35 -40.21
N GLU A 1047 25.74 -12.27 -38.99
CA GLU A 1047 25.77 -11.06 -38.16
C GLU A 1047 27.19 -10.56 -37.92
N LEU A 1048 28.12 -11.46 -37.63
CA LEU A 1048 29.54 -11.16 -37.45
C LEU A 1048 30.15 -10.61 -38.74
N LYS A 1049 29.86 -11.25 -39.87
CA LYS A 1049 30.35 -10.83 -41.19
C LYS A 1049 29.84 -9.43 -41.54
N ASP A 1050 28.52 -9.22 -41.46
CA ASP A 1050 27.88 -7.94 -41.81
C ASP A 1050 28.39 -6.80 -40.90
N SER A 1051 28.54 -7.07 -39.60
CA SER A 1051 29.10 -6.12 -38.64
C SER A 1051 30.54 -5.75 -38.98
N LEU A 1052 31.39 -6.73 -39.33
CA LEU A 1052 32.79 -6.48 -39.69
C LEU A 1052 32.91 -5.70 -41.00
N GLU A 1053 32.14 -6.04 -42.02
CA GLU A 1053 32.09 -5.32 -43.29
C GLU A 1053 31.65 -3.87 -43.07
N TYR A 1054 30.62 -3.65 -42.24
CA TYR A 1054 30.17 -2.31 -41.89
C TYR A 1054 31.25 -1.51 -41.14
N LEU A 1055 31.86 -2.09 -40.09
CA LEU A 1055 32.95 -1.44 -39.35
C LEU A 1055 34.11 -1.04 -40.26
N GLN A 1056 34.44 -1.85 -41.27
CA GLN A 1056 35.49 -1.54 -42.24
C GLN A 1056 35.10 -0.39 -43.20
N SER A 1057 33.81 -0.20 -43.46
CA SER A 1057 33.30 0.87 -44.33
C SER A 1057 33.27 2.25 -43.66
N THR A 1058 33.29 2.30 -42.32
CA THR A 1058 33.26 3.56 -41.55
C THR A 1058 34.61 4.28 -41.50
N LYS A 1059 34.60 5.61 -41.29
CA LYS A 1059 35.84 6.42 -41.28
C LYS A 1059 36.72 6.10 -40.08
N THR A 1060 36.11 5.74 -38.95
CA THR A 1060 36.81 5.37 -37.72
C THR A 1060 36.12 4.18 -37.06
N ILE A 1061 36.90 3.33 -36.40
CA ILE A 1061 36.35 2.19 -35.62
C ILE A 1061 35.37 2.70 -34.54
N GLN A 1062 35.60 3.89 -33.99
CA GLN A 1062 34.70 4.52 -33.04
C GLN A 1062 33.31 4.75 -33.64
N GLU A 1063 33.24 5.34 -34.84
CA GLU A 1063 31.98 5.60 -35.56
C GLU A 1063 31.26 4.28 -35.86
N GLY A 1064 31.97 3.29 -36.43
CA GLY A 1064 31.39 1.97 -36.70
C GLY A 1064 30.86 1.25 -35.46
N LEU A 1065 31.55 1.35 -34.31
CA LEU A 1065 31.07 0.77 -33.04
C LEU A 1065 29.89 1.54 -32.45
N GLN A 1066 29.82 2.87 -32.63
CA GLN A 1066 28.67 3.67 -32.21
C GLN A 1066 27.42 3.27 -32.97
N ASP A 1067 27.53 3.15 -34.29
CA ASP A 1067 26.43 2.76 -35.17
C ASP A 1067 26.00 1.31 -34.92
N LEU A 1068 26.96 0.39 -34.73
CA LEU A 1068 26.67 -1.00 -34.36
C LEU A 1068 25.94 -1.08 -33.02
N MET A 1069 26.45 -0.42 -31.98
CA MET A 1069 25.78 -0.40 -30.67
C MET A 1069 24.39 0.23 -30.75
N TRP A 1070 24.23 1.33 -31.50
CA TRP A 1070 22.93 1.95 -31.73
C TRP A 1070 21.96 0.98 -32.42
N ALA A 1071 22.41 0.26 -33.44
CA ALA A 1071 21.59 -0.73 -34.14
C ALA A 1071 21.16 -1.86 -33.20
N LEU A 1072 22.09 -2.41 -32.42
CA LEU A 1072 21.82 -3.49 -31.46
C LEU A 1072 20.82 -3.06 -30.37
N LEU A 1073 20.99 -1.86 -29.80
CA LEU A 1073 20.07 -1.31 -28.79
C LEU A 1073 18.64 -1.07 -29.34
N ASN A 1074 18.49 -0.94 -30.66
CA ASN A 1074 17.22 -0.73 -31.33
C ASN A 1074 16.57 -2.03 -31.86
N THR A 1075 17.18 -3.19 -31.62
CA THR A 1075 16.58 -4.49 -31.95
C THR A 1075 15.43 -4.84 -31.01
N GLN A 1076 14.49 -5.65 -31.51
CA GLN A 1076 13.46 -6.26 -30.65
C GLN A 1076 14.08 -7.18 -29.60
N GLU A 1077 15.16 -7.89 -29.95
CA GLU A 1077 15.86 -8.80 -29.05
C GLU A 1077 16.44 -8.07 -27.82
N PHE A 1078 16.99 -6.86 -28.00
CA PHE A 1078 17.53 -6.09 -26.89
C PHE A 1078 16.46 -5.70 -25.84
N ILE A 1079 15.29 -5.24 -26.30
CA ILE A 1079 14.22 -4.76 -25.41
C ILE A 1079 13.30 -5.89 -24.89
N THR A 1080 13.59 -7.14 -25.27
CA THR A 1080 12.85 -8.31 -24.82
C THR A 1080 13.70 -9.22 -23.94
N ASN A 1081 13.02 -9.90 -23.03
CA ASN A 1081 13.50 -11.06 -22.32
C ASN A 1081 12.95 -12.30 -23.02
N HIS A 1082 13.86 -13.17 -23.48
CA HIS A 1082 13.56 -14.25 -24.43
C HIS A 1082 13.95 -15.62 -23.92
#